data_AF-A0A3D0DMH3-F1
#
_entry.id   AF-A0A3D0DMH3-F1
#
_cell.length_a   1.000
_cell.length_b   1.000
_cell.length_c   1.000
_cell.angle_alpha   90.00
_cell.angle_beta   90.00
_cell.angle_gamma   90.00
#
_symmetry.space_group_name_H-M   'P 1'
#
loop_
_entity.id
_entity.type
_entity.pdbx_description
1 polymer ?
#
loop_
_entity_poly.entity_id
_entity_poly.type
_entity_poly.pdbx_seq_one_letter_code
_entity_poly.pdbx_strand_id
1 'polypeptide(L)'
;AYDGAKKAKEALDGLNSVIELYTNGMLDDAAFKEAAGMTIEEAKIKQAELTATIEAINAQIAENGKAMASQGITLKTYEDIPAAVKKLEKQQTEVKKGIKKLESGIEQVKEGKSATSEAIDSINKAEIEQSLTMAEASAELSQGKAQIESAEKQIDDNVDSAKDAADLNEVLSLDTLNNLLVAQNFDMPAGYAPGKDGDYLVKVGESVADVEELEDTVLIDLNMDSVGVIKVSDVADVKKVDDSQEVYAKLNGEPGLLLSFEKQTGYATGDVTDSILEKFESLEKSDEHKPHFAVLMNQGVYIDIIVKSILQNILLGASLAIIILIIFLRDIRPTIVIACAIPISIIFAIVLMYFTGITLNIISMSGLTLGIGMLVDNSIVVIENIFRLRKEGESIKKASVYGASQVAGAITASTLTTMCVFMPIVFTEGITRQLFVDMGLTIAYTLGASLIVALTLVPAMAQGLLGNAKENEVKTEGIFMRAYGAFLRGAIKFKPLLFVVMILLAGTSVSLALSRGTEFMPEMQSDQVSVTLSAPDEEDKTFEEMTQCADELTERLLQIDEIETIGAMIGDGSTMGALSGGTGNSVSMYVLLKEGADISNTEITKKIMDKAEGLDVNTEVSTSMMDMDALMGSGISIMIKGRKVETLQKLAKDVAAAIEGIPGIEKLDNGLDDMTKTMKINVNKKKAADYGLTVAQVFGSISKELASTRATTSIETDVKDFDVFVETDKQAEVTIDDLKKLKLEYVDREDNKTKEVNLSTIATFEESEELSQVLRTNQNRYVNVTASVKSGNNIGLVGNQVEAKLKNVAVPEGYSITMEGEDETINEAMRQVLLMMALAVVLIYLIMVAQFQSLKS
;
A
#
# COMPACT_ATOMS: atom_id res chain seq x y z
N ALA A 1 -80.24 -119.09 -56.29
CA ALA A 1 -80.25 -120.37 -55.54
C ALA A 1 -81.56 -120.54 -54.77
N TYR A 2 -81.87 -119.66 -53.80
CA TYR A 2 -83.12 -119.71 -53.03
C TYR A 2 -84.40 -119.73 -53.88
N ASP A 3 -84.59 -118.76 -54.78
CA ASP A 3 -85.78 -118.72 -55.64
C ASP A 3 -85.86 -119.91 -56.63
N GLY A 4 -84.71 -120.46 -57.02
CA GLY A 4 -84.63 -121.64 -57.88
C GLY A 4 -85.04 -122.91 -57.15
N ALA A 5 -84.55 -123.10 -55.92
CA ALA A 5 -84.94 -124.22 -55.05
C ALA A 5 -86.41 -124.13 -54.62
N LYS A 6 -86.90 -122.92 -54.34
CA LYS A 6 -88.31 -122.68 -54.00
C LYS A 6 -89.24 -123.02 -55.18
N LYS A 7 -88.92 -122.58 -56.41
CA LYS A 7 -89.68 -122.95 -57.61
C LYS A 7 -89.63 -124.46 -57.89
N ALA A 8 -88.47 -125.10 -57.67
CA ALA A 8 -88.34 -126.54 -57.83
C ALA A 8 -89.19 -127.32 -56.81
N LYS A 9 -89.26 -126.85 -55.57
CA LYS A 9 -90.12 -127.42 -54.52
C LYS A 9 -91.61 -127.21 -54.81
N GLU A 10 -92.02 -126.01 -55.24
CA GLU A 10 -93.40 -125.73 -55.65
C GLU A 10 -93.82 -126.59 -56.86
N ALA A 11 -92.92 -126.80 -57.82
CA ALA A 11 -93.16 -127.69 -58.95
C ALA A 11 -93.24 -129.17 -58.52
N LEU A 12 -92.39 -129.60 -57.58
CA LEU A 12 -92.42 -130.96 -57.02
C LEU A 12 -93.71 -131.21 -56.24
N ASP A 13 -94.15 -130.26 -55.41
CA ASP A 13 -95.39 -130.38 -54.63
C ASP A 13 -96.63 -130.38 -55.54
N GLY A 14 -96.63 -129.58 -56.61
CA GLY A 14 -97.66 -129.62 -57.65
C GLY A 14 -97.68 -130.96 -58.39
N LEU A 15 -96.52 -131.48 -58.76
CA LEU A 15 -96.40 -132.79 -59.42
C LEU A 15 -96.86 -133.93 -58.50
N ASN A 16 -96.49 -133.88 -57.22
CA ASN A 16 -96.90 -134.84 -56.20
C ASN A 16 -98.42 -134.87 -56.05
N SER A 17 -99.07 -133.70 -56.02
CA SER A 17 -100.52 -133.58 -55.89
C SER A 17 -101.26 -134.27 -57.04
N VAL A 18 -100.75 -134.14 -58.28
CA VAL A 18 -101.37 -134.76 -59.47
C VAL A 18 -101.07 -136.27 -59.54
N ILE A 19 -99.86 -136.69 -59.17
CA ILE A 19 -99.50 -138.11 -59.04
C ILE A 19 -100.38 -138.79 -57.97
N GLU A 20 -100.66 -138.12 -56.86
CA GLU A 20 -101.49 -138.65 -55.78
C GLU A 20 -102.96 -138.82 -56.21
N LEU A 21 -103.49 -137.91 -57.03
CA LEU A 21 -104.84 -138.05 -57.62
C LEU A 21 -104.96 -139.25 -58.59
N TYR A 22 -103.91 -139.55 -59.35
CA TYR A 22 -103.84 -140.77 -60.19
C TYR A 22 -103.71 -142.03 -59.34
N THR A 23 -102.86 -141.99 -58.31
CA THR A 23 -102.60 -143.15 -57.44
C THR A 23 -103.83 -143.53 -56.59
N ASN A 24 -104.67 -142.54 -56.25
CA ASN A 24 -105.95 -142.74 -55.58
C ASN A 24 -107.11 -143.13 -56.52
N GLY A 25 -106.83 -143.40 -57.80
CA GLY A 25 -107.79 -143.94 -58.77
C GLY A 25 -108.81 -142.92 -59.30
N MET A 26 -108.58 -141.62 -59.09
CA MET A 26 -109.51 -140.55 -59.51
C MET A 26 -109.22 -140.04 -60.93
N LEU A 27 -108.08 -140.40 -61.53
CA LEU A 27 -107.68 -140.05 -62.91
C LEU A 27 -107.23 -141.33 -63.64
N ASP A 28 -107.67 -141.52 -64.89
CA ASP A 28 -107.15 -142.57 -65.77
C ASP A 28 -105.93 -142.07 -66.58
N ASP A 29 -105.30 -142.95 -67.35
CA ASP A 29 -104.07 -142.62 -68.11
C ASP A 29 -104.25 -141.47 -69.10
N ALA A 30 -105.43 -141.37 -69.74
CA ALA A 30 -105.73 -140.29 -70.66
C ALA A 30 -105.88 -138.96 -69.90
N ALA A 31 -106.59 -138.98 -68.78
CA ALA A 31 -106.83 -137.81 -67.95
C ALA A 31 -105.56 -137.32 -67.21
N PHE A 32 -104.66 -138.23 -66.79
CA PHE A 32 -103.38 -137.85 -66.17
C PHE A 32 -102.48 -137.13 -67.18
N LYS A 33 -102.42 -137.61 -68.42
CA LYS A 33 -101.61 -136.99 -69.47
C LYS A 33 -102.10 -135.59 -69.82
N GLU A 34 -103.40 -135.33 -69.74
CA GLU A 34 -103.98 -134.00 -69.95
C GLU A 34 -103.72 -133.04 -68.76
N ALA A 35 -103.83 -133.53 -67.52
CA ALA A 35 -103.62 -132.73 -66.32
C ALA A 35 -102.13 -132.43 -66.01
N ALA A 36 -101.24 -133.40 -66.22
CA ALA A 36 -99.81 -133.28 -65.93
C ALA A 36 -98.97 -132.93 -67.18
N GLY A 37 -99.52 -133.06 -68.38
CA GLY A 37 -98.81 -132.85 -69.65
C GLY A 37 -97.76 -133.92 -69.99
N MET A 38 -97.67 -135.01 -69.23
CA MET A 38 -96.70 -136.10 -69.38
C MET A 38 -97.26 -137.44 -68.89
N THR A 39 -96.62 -138.55 -69.26
CA THR A 39 -97.03 -139.89 -68.78
C THR A 39 -96.62 -140.14 -67.33
N ILE A 40 -97.25 -141.11 -66.66
CA ILE A 40 -96.97 -141.39 -65.25
C ILE A 40 -95.52 -141.86 -64.99
N GLU A 41 -94.89 -142.58 -65.93
CA GLU A 41 -93.47 -142.91 -65.84
C GLU A 41 -92.58 -141.67 -65.94
N GLU A 42 -92.87 -140.79 -66.91
CA GLU A 42 -92.14 -139.53 -67.07
C GLU A 42 -92.30 -138.61 -65.84
N ALA A 43 -93.49 -138.59 -65.23
CA ALA A 43 -93.76 -137.82 -64.02
C ALA A 43 -92.95 -138.35 -62.81
N LYS A 44 -92.85 -139.67 -62.64
CA LYS A 44 -92.02 -140.28 -61.56
C LYS A 44 -90.53 -140.03 -61.77
N ILE A 45 -90.05 -140.04 -63.01
CA ILE A 45 -88.66 -139.67 -63.33
C ILE A 45 -88.41 -138.20 -62.96
N LYS A 46 -89.30 -137.29 -63.37
CA LYS A 46 -89.19 -135.86 -63.03
C LYS A 46 -89.28 -135.60 -61.53
N GLN A 47 -90.09 -136.36 -60.80
CA GLN A 47 -90.16 -136.31 -59.33
C GLN A 47 -88.81 -136.67 -58.70
N ALA A 48 -88.18 -137.75 -59.17
CA ALA A 48 -86.86 -138.15 -58.70
C ALA A 48 -85.76 -137.13 -59.04
N GLU A 49 -85.79 -136.56 -60.26
CA GLU A 49 -84.85 -135.52 -60.70
C GLU A 49 -84.99 -134.22 -59.89
N LEU A 50 -86.23 -133.77 -59.65
CA LEU A 50 -86.49 -132.58 -58.83
C LEU A 50 -86.06 -132.80 -57.36
N THR A 51 -86.29 -133.99 -56.82
CA THR A 51 -85.86 -134.36 -55.46
C THR A 51 -84.33 -134.35 -55.35
N ALA A 52 -83.63 -135.01 -56.29
CA ALA A 52 -82.17 -135.03 -56.34
C ALA A 52 -81.57 -133.62 -56.54
N THR A 53 -82.23 -132.76 -57.32
CA THR A 53 -81.81 -131.37 -57.53
C THR A 53 -81.91 -130.55 -56.24
N ILE A 54 -82.97 -130.73 -55.45
CA ILE A 54 -83.13 -130.06 -54.16
C ILE A 54 -82.09 -130.54 -53.14
N GLU A 55 -81.79 -131.84 -53.11
CA GLU A 55 -80.74 -132.40 -52.24
C GLU A 55 -79.34 -131.88 -52.61
N ALA A 56 -79.01 -131.82 -53.90
CA ALA A 56 -77.75 -131.28 -54.38
C ALA A 56 -77.59 -129.78 -54.03
N ILE A 57 -78.66 -128.99 -54.18
CA ILE A 57 -78.64 -127.56 -53.79
C ILE A 57 -78.45 -127.42 -52.27
N ASN A 58 -79.10 -128.25 -51.46
CA ASN A 58 -78.93 -128.23 -50.00
C ASN A 58 -77.51 -128.63 -49.57
N ALA A 59 -76.90 -129.64 -50.21
CA ALA A 59 -75.52 -130.03 -49.95
C ALA A 59 -74.54 -128.88 -50.26
N GLN A 60 -74.72 -128.19 -51.38
CA GLN A 60 -73.89 -127.03 -51.77
C GLN A 60 -74.06 -125.84 -50.80
N ILE A 61 -75.28 -125.59 -50.32
CA ILE A 61 -75.56 -124.54 -49.33
C ILE A 61 -74.89 -124.87 -47.99
N ALA A 62 -74.94 -126.12 -47.54
CA ALA A 62 -74.27 -126.57 -46.33
C ALA A 62 -72.74 -126.47 -46.42
N GLU A 63 -72.16 -126.73 -47.59
CA GLU A 63 -70.72 -126.60 -47.82
C GLU A 63 -70.27 -125.13 -47.82
N ASN A 64 -70.98 -124.25 -48.53
CA ASN A 64 -70.71 -122.80 -48.52
C ASN A 64 -70.95 -122.15 -47.15
N GLY A 65 -71.86 -122.71 -46.34
CA GLY A 65 -72.15 -122.26 -44.98
C GLY A 65 -71.01 -122.47 -43.97
N LYS A 66 -70.06 -123.38 -44.23
CA LYS A 66 -68.93 -123.64 -43.30
C LYS A 66 -68.03 -122.43 -43.09
N ALA A 67 -67.86 -121.58 -44.10
CA ALA A 67 -67.08 -120.34 -43.99
C ALA A 67 -67.75 -119.27 -43.11
N MET A 68 -69.08 -119.35 -42.92
CA MET A 68 -69.86 -118.39 -42.13
C MET A 68 -70.10 -118.82 -40.67
N ALA A 69 -69.66 -120.03 -40.30
CA ALA A 69 -69.77 -120.55 -38.95
C ALA A 69 -68.98 -119.72 -37.91
N SER A 70 -67.83 -119.13 -38.30
CA SER A 70 -67.03 -118.25 -37.45
C SER A 70 -67.71 -116.92 -37.11
N GLN A 71 -68.80 -116.56 -37.81
CA GLN A 71 -69.65 -115.40 -37.54
C GLN A 71 -70.99 -115.77 -36.89
N GLY A 72 -71.14 -117.01 -36.40
CA GLY A 72 -72.32 -117.46 -35.66
C GLY A 72 -73.59 -117.56 -36.52
N ILE A 73 -73.45 -117.91 -37.80
CA ILE A 73 -74.54 -118.14 -38.76
C ILE A 73 -74.40 -119.56 -39.32
N THR A 74 -75.43 -120.40 -39.11
CA THR A 74 -75.45 -121.81 -39.55
C THR A 74 -76.44 -121.98 -40.68
N LEU A 75 -75.98 -122.36 -41.88
CA LEU A 75 -76.80 -122.60 -43.06
C LEU A 75 -76.73 -124.10 -43.42
N LYS A 76 -77.84 -124.84 -43.28
CA LYS A 76 -77.90 -126.28 -43.62
C LYS A 76 -78.80 -126.57 -44.81
N THR A 77 -79.86 -125.78 -44.99
CA THR A 77 -80.80 -125.92 -46.10
C THR A 77 -81.12 -124.56 -46.72
N TYR A 78 -81.73 -124.55 -47.90
CA TYR A 78 -82.15 -123.30 -48.55
C TYR A 78 -83.15 -122.49 -47.72
N GLU A 79 -83.90 -123.11 -46.80
CA GLU A 79 -84.87 -122.45 -45.92
C GLU A 79 -84.20 -121.58 -44.84
N ASP A 80 -82.91 -121.80 -44.55
CA ASP A 80 -82.15 -121.04 -43.56
C ASP A 80 -81.64 -119.69 -44.11
N ILE A 81 -81.64 -119.51 -45.45
CA ILE A 81 -81.09 -118.33 -46.13
C ILE A 81 -81.79 -117.02 -45.73
N PRO A 82 -83.13 -116.92 -45.67
CA PRO A 82 -83.80 -115.67 -45.33
C PRO A 82 -83.48 -115.17 -43.91
N ALA A 83 -83.31 -116.10 -42.95
CA ALA A 83 -82.93 -115.77 -41.58
C ALA A 83 -81.48 -115.28 -41.49
N ALA A 84 -80.56 -115.91 -42.25
CA ALA A 84 -79.18 -115.48 -42.36
C ALA A 84 -79.05 -114.08 -42.99
N VAL A 85 -79.79 -113.81 -44.07
CA VAL A 85 -79.83 -112.50 -44.74
C VAL A 85 -80.36 -111.42 -43.79
N LYS A 86 -81.43 -111.69 -43.04
CA LYS A 86 -81.99 -110.72 -42.07
C LYS A 86 -81.02 -110.37 -40.94
N LYS A 87 -80.18 -111.33 -40.52
CA LYS A 87 -79.13 -111.10 -39.50
C LYS A 87 -77.96 -110.28 -40.08
N LEU A 88 -77.58 -110.54 -41.33
CA LEU A 88 -76.59 -109.74 -42.07
C LEU A 88 -77.09 -108.33 -42.38
N GLU A 89 -78.37 -108.14 -42.72
CA GLU A 89 -78.99 -106.81 -42.89
C GLU A 89 -78.97 -105.98 -41.61
N LYS A 90 -79.15 -106.63 -40.44
CA LYS A 90 -79.03 -105.96 -39.14
C LYS A 90 -77.59 -105.52 -38.86
N GLN A 91 -76.59 -106.33 -39.21
CA GLN A 91 -75.17 -105.94 -39.15
C GLN A 91 -74.83 -104.83 -40.17
N GLN A 92 -75.42 -104.88 -41.37
CA GLN A 92 -75.25 -103.86 -42.40
C GLN A 92 -75.87 -102.51 -41.99
N THR A 93 -76.93 -102.52 -41.16
CA THR A 93 -77.54 -101.31 -40.60
C THR A 93 -76.65 -100.63 -39.55
N GLU A 94 -75.92 -101.41 -38.74
CA GLU A 94 -74.89 -100.89 -37.83
C GLU A 94 -73.66 -100.36 -38.59
N VAL A 95 -73.26 -101.02 -39.69
CA VAL A 95 -72.20 -100.51 -40.59
C VAL A 95 -72.64 -99.21 -41.30
N LYS A 96 -73.91 -99.08 -41.72
CA LYS A 96 -74.45 -97.82 -42.26
C LYS A 96 -74.50 -96.69 -41.22
N LYS A 97 -74.75 -96.99 -39.94
CA LYS A 97 -74.56 -96.02 -38.84
C LYS A 97 -73.09 -95.61 -38.68
N GLY A 98 -72.16 -96.54 -38.87
CA GLY A 98 -70.71 -96.27 -38.89
C GLY A 98 -70.29 -95.39 -40.06
N ILE A 99 -70.85 -95.61 -41.26
CA ILE A 99 -70.61 -94.76 -42.44
C ILE A 99 -71.17 -93.35 -42.25
N LYS A 100 -72.36 -93.20 -41.65
CA LYS A 100 -72.92 -91.87 -41.31
C LYS A 100 -72.08 -91.12 -40.26
N LYS A 101 -71.42 -91.83 -39.35
CA LYS A 101 -70.43 -91.29 -38.40
C LYS A 101 -69.11 -90.89 -39.09
N LEU A 102 -68.72 -91.60 -40.15
CA LEU A 102 -67.56 -91.27 -40.98
C LEU A 102 -67.83 -90.08 -41.90
N GLU A 103 -69.05 -89.92 -42.43
CA GLU A 103 -69.48 -88.73 -43.17
C GLU A 103 -69.49 -87.48 -42.26
N SER A 104 -69.96 -87.59 -41.00
CA SER A 104 -69.80 -86.51 -40.02
C SER A 104 -68.33 -86.27 -39.61
N GLY A 105 -67.49 -87.29 -39.68
CA GLY A 105 -66.04 -87.17 -39.46
C GLY A 105 -65.32 -86.45 -40.61
N ILE A 106 -65.82 -86.56 -41.84
CA ILE A 106 -65.28 -85.84 -43.02
C ILE A 106 -65.73 -84.37 -43.02
N GLU A 107 -66.94 -84.06 -42.51
CA GLU A 107 -67.39 -82.68 -42.26
C GLU A 107 -66.57 -82.01 -41.13
N GLN A 108 -66.27 -82.73 -40.05
CA GLN A 108 -65.42 -82.25 -38.93
C GLN A 108 -63.96 -82.02 -39.32
N VAL A 109 -63.41 -82.76 -40.30
CA VAL A 109 -62.05 -82.49 -40.84
C VAL A 109 -62.05 -81.25 -41.74
N LYS A 110 -63.19 -80.86 -42.31
CA LYS A 110 -63.35 -79.59 -43.06
C LYS A 110 -63.50 -78.40 -42.11
N GLU A 111 -64.22 -78.56 -40.99
CA GLU A 111 -64.28 -77.58 -39.90
C GLU A 111 -62.94 -77.44 -39.14
N GLY A 112 -62.18 -78.53 -38.98
CA GLY A 112 -60.86 -78.50 -38.34
C GLY A 112 -59.81 -77.63 -39.06
N LYS A 113 -59.96 -77.42 -40.38
CA LYS A 113 -59.12 -76.51 -41.17
C LYS A 113 -59.53 -75.04 -41.03
N SER A 114 -60.79 -74.76 -40.71
CA SER A 114 -61.29 -73.42 -40.38
C SER A 114 -60.97 -73.05 -38.93
N ALA A 115 -61.10 -74.01 -37.99
CA ALA A 115 -60.77 -73.83 -36.58
C ALA A 115 -59.26 -73.66 -36.33
N THR A 116 -58.37 -74.24 -37.16
CA THR A 116 -56.93 -73.96 -37.09
C THR A 116 -56.56 -72.61 -37.70
N SER A 117 -57.27 -72.14 -38.72
CA SER A 117 -57.09 -70.77 -39.26
C SER A 117 -57.60 -69.72 -38.27
N GLU A 118 -58.77 -69.92 -37.65
CA GLU A 118 -59.30 -69.03 -36.61
C GLU A 118 -58.51 -69.12 -35.30
N ALA A 119 -57.94 -70.28 -34.95
CA ALA A 119 -57.02 -70.40 -33.82
C ALA A 119 -55.68 -69.71 -34.10
N ILE A 120 -55.14 -69.80 -35.33
CA ILE A 120 -53.92 -69.05 -35.72
C ILE A 120 -54.21 -67.55 -35.80
N ASP A 121 -55.35 -67.12 -36.33
CA ASP A 121 -55.73 -65.70 -36.38
C ASP A 121 -56.03 -65.13 -34.98
N SER A 122 -56.63 -65.91 -34.08
CA SER A 122 -56.83 -65.50 -32.68
C SER A 122 -55.54 -65.53 -31.86
N ILE A 123 -54.61 -66.46 -32.11
CA ILE A 123 -53.27 -66.46 -31.52
C ILE A 123 -52.46 -65.28 -32.06
N ASN A 124 -52.46 -65.02 -33.36
CA ASN A 124 -51.79 -63.87 -33.96
C ASN A 124 -52.40 -62.55 -33.45
N LYS A 125 -53.73 -62.49 -33.28
CA LYS A 125 -54.38 -61.31 -32.71
C LYS A 125 -54.06 -61.15 -31.22
N ALA A 126 -54.00 -62.23 -30.45
CA ALA A 126 -53.58 -62.20 -29.06
C ALA A 126 -52.09 -61.86 -28.92
N GLU A 127 -51.23 -62.33 -29.83
CA GLU A 127 -49.80 -62.00 -29.88
C GLU A 127 -49.58 -60.54 -30.29
N ILE A 128 -50.37 -60.03 -31.23
CA ILE A 128 -50.37 -58.61 -31.59
C ILE A 128 -50.91 -57.75 -30.43
N GLU A 129 -52.03 -58.09 -29.80
CA GLU A 129 -52.56 -57.35 -28.65
C GLU A 129 -51.59 -57.41 -27.45
N GLN A 130 -50.95 -58.55 -27.21
CA GLN A 130 -49.99 -58.73 -26.12
C GLN A 130 -48.65 -58.02 -26.40
N SER A 131 -48.21 -58.00 -27.66
CA SER A 131 -47.04 -57.21 -28.07
C SER A 131 -47.34 -55.70 -28.09
N LEU A 132 -48.56 -55.28 -28.43
CA LEU A 132 -49.00 -53.89 -28.35
C LEU A 132 -49.08 -53.43 -26.89
N THR A 133 -49.70 -54.23 -26.01
CA THR A 133 -49.75 -53.92 -24.57
C THR A 133 -48.37 -54.00 -23.92
N MET A 134 -47.47 -54.87 -24.37
CA MET A 134 -46.07 -54.85 -23.93
C MET A 134 -45.30 -53.65 -24.47
N ALA A 135 -45.57 -53.21 -25.70
CA ALA A 135 -44.97 -52.00 -26.26
C ALA A 135 -45.48 -50.73 -25.57
N GLU A 136 -46.78 -50.66 -25.26
CA GLU A 136 -47.39 -49.60 -24.46
C GLU A 136 -46.84 -49.60 -23.03
N ALA A 137 -46.80 -50.75 -22.35
CA ALA A 137 -46.21 -50.86 -21.02
C ALA A 137 -44.71 -50.52 -21.02
N SER A 138 -43.97 -50.90 -22.06
CA SER A 138 -42.56 -50.52 -22.22
C SER A 138 -42.38 -49.04 -22.51
N ALA A 139 -43.28 -48.41 -23.28
CA ALA A 139 -43.27 -46.98 -23.54
C ALA A 139 -43.62 -46.19 -22.28
N GLU A 140 -44.64 -46.62 -21.52
CA GLU A 140 -45.00 -46.06 -20.22
C GLU A 140 -43.90 -46.25 -19.18
N LEU A 141 -43.25 -47.42 -19.13
CA LEU A 141 -42.08 -47.64 -18.26
C LEU A 141 -40.89 -46.77 -18.67
N SER A 142 -40.66 -46.58 -19.97
CA SER A 142 -39.57 -45.71 -20.43
C SER A 142 -39.85 -44.24 -20.18
N GLN A 143 -41.11 -43.81 -20.29
CA GLN A 143 -41.55 -42.46 -19.94
C GLN A 143 -41.51 -42.25 -18.42
N GLY A 144 -41.93 -43.24 -17.63
CA GLY A 144 -41.84 -43.23 -16.17
C GLY A 144 -40.39 -43.19 -15.71
N LYS A 145 -39.50 -43.96 -16.33
CA LYS A 145 -38.06 -43.90 -16.06
C LYS A 145 -37.48 -42.52 -16.38
N ALA A 146 -37.81 -41.94 -17.53
CA ALA A 146 -37.34 -40.60 -17.90
C ALA A 146 -37.88 -39.51 -16.95
N GLN A 147 -39.12 -39.64 -16.47
CA GLN A 147 -39.69 -38.75 -15.45
C GLN A 147 -39.00 -38.90 -14.10
N ILE A 148 -38.67 -40.14 -13.69
CA ILE A 148 -37.92 -40.39 -12.45
C ILE A 148 -36.48 -39.85 -12.56
N GLU A 149 -35.77 -40.09 -13.66
CA GLU A 149 -34.43 -39.55 -13.87
C GLU A 149 -34.42 -38.01 -13.90
N SER A 150 -35.44 -37.39 -14.51
CA SER A 150 -35.61 -35.92 -14.47
C SER A 150 -35.93 -35.42 -13.07
N ALA A 151 -36.73 -36.16 -12.29
CA ALA A 151 -37.07 -35.80 -10.92
C ALA A 151 -35.88 -35.99 -9.98
N GLU A 152 -35.10 -37.05 -10.12
CA GLU A 152 -33.84 -37.28 -9.38
C GLU A 152 -32.86 -36.15 -9.66
N LYS A 153 -32.63 -35.80 -10.94
CA LYS A 153 -31.75 -34.68 -11.27
C LYS A 153 -32.23 -33.35 -10.69
N GLN A 154 -33.54 -33.08 -10.75
CA GLN A 154 -34.10 -31.86 -10.17
C GLN A 154 -34.01 -31.85 -8.63
N ILE A 155 -34.10 -33.02 -7.98
CA ILE A 155 -33.88 -33.15 -6.54
C ILE A 155 -32.40 -32.89 -6.22
N ASP A 156 -31.46 -33.48 -6.96
CA ASP A 156 -30.03 -33.25 -6.76
C ASP A 156 -29.67 -31.77 -6.97
N ASP A 157 -30.12 -31.15 -8.06
CA ASP A 157 -29.92 -29.73 -8.34
C ASP A 157 -30.52 -28.84 -7.22
N ASN A 158 -31.69 -29.20 -6.68
CA ASN A 158 -32.31 -28.48 -5.56
C ASN A 158 -31.57 -28.72 -4.23
N VAL A 159 -31.00 -29.91 -4.01
CA VAL A 159 -30.22 -30.24 -2.81
C VAL A 159 -28.90 -29.47 -2.83
N ASP A 160 -28.23 -29.40 -3.97
CA ASP A 160 -27.00 -28.63 -4.13
C ASP A 160 -27.29 -27.13 -3.99
N SER A 161 -28.33 -26.60 -4.67
CA SER A 161 -28.73 -25.20 -4.50
C SER A 161 -29.15 -24.87 -3.06
N ALA A 162 -29.77 -25.80 -2.33
CA ALA A 162 -30.10 -25.61 -0.93
C ALA A 162 -28.89 -25.70 0.00
N LYS A 163 -27.86 -26.50 -0.35
CA LYS A 163 -26.58 -26.52 0.36
C LYS A 163 -25.81 -25.23 0.15
N ASP A 164 -25.71 -24.76 -1.08
CA ASP A 164 -25.02 -23.50 -1.41
C ASP A 164 -25.71 -22.32 -0.72
N ALA A 165 -27.05 -22.27 -0.74
CA ALA A 165 -27.82 -21.27 -0.01
C ALA A 165 -27.71 -21.39 1.53
N ALA A 166 -27.21 -22.52 2.05
CA ALA A 166 -26.98 -22.75 3.47
C ALA A 166 -25.49 -22.59 3.86
N ASP A 167 -24.58 -22.38 2.92
CA ASP A 167 -23.16 -22.12 3.22
C ASP A 167 -23.01 -20.69 3.73
N LEU A 168 -22.87 -20.56 5.05
CA LEU A 168 -22.69 -19.28 5.72
C LEU A 168 -21.43 -18.53 5.25
N ASN A 169 -20.42 -19.20 4.71
CA ASN A 169 -19.22 -18.55 4.19
C ASN A 169 -19.48 -17.78 2.88
N GLU A 170 -20.47 -18.20 2.08
CA GLU A 170 -20.89 -17.44 0.89
C GLU A 170 -21.79 -16.26 1.27
N VAL A 171 -22.62 -16.42 2.31
CA VAL A 171 -23.50 -15.36 2.80
C VAL A 171 -22.72 -14.24 3.51
N LEU A 172 -21.78 -14.61 4.39
CA LEU A 172 -20.93 -13.71 5.17
C LEU A 172 -19.50 -13.72 4.65
N SER A 173 -19.33 -13.39 3.37
CA SER A 173 -18.00 -13.18 2.78
C SER A 173 -17.29 -11.99 3.44
N LEU A 174 -15.96 -11.92 3.35
CA LEU A 174 -15.17 -10.78 3.86
C LEU A 174 -15.60 -9.44 3.24
N ASP A 175 -16.00 -9.42 1.96
CA ASP A 175 -16.57 -8.23 1.33
C ASP A 175 -17.93 -7.85 1.94
N THR A 176 -18.79 -8.84 2.20
CA THR A 176 -20.08 -8.61 2.85
C THR A 176 -19.87 -8.06 4.25
N LEU A 177 -18.95 -8.64 5.02
CA LEU A 177 -18.60 -8.21 6.36
C LEU A 177 -18.07 -6.76 6.37
N ASN A 178 -17.14 -6.43 5.47
CA ASN A 178 -16.63 -5.06 5.32
C ASN A 178 -17.74 -4.06 5.02
N ASN A 179 -18.62 -4.37 4.06
CA ASN A 179 -19.72 -3.48 3.70
C ASN A 179 -20.76 -3.34 4.83
N LEU A 180 -21.04 -4.42 5.56
CA LEU A 180 -21.97 -4.41 6.69
C LEU A 180 -21.41 -3.60 7.86
N LEU A 181 -20.13 -3.78 8.21
CA LEU A 181 -19.48 -3.01 9.27
C LEU A 181 -19.50 -1.50 8.97
N VAL A 182 -19.22 -1.10 7.72
CA VAL A 182 -19.34 0.30 7.28
C VAL A 182 -20.79 0.80 7.37
N ALA A 183 -21.75 -0.03 6.98
CA ALA A 183 -23.16 0.37 6.96
C ALA A 183 -23.76 0.48 8.38
N GLN A 184 -23.30 -0.35 9.32
CA GLN A 184 -23.78 -0.36 10.70
C GLN A 184 -23.09 0.69 11.55
N ASN A 185 -21.80 0.96 11.31
CA ASN A 185 -21.10 2.08 11.95
C ASN A 185 -21.37 3.39 11.19
N PHE A 186 -22.59 3.91 11.31
CA PHE A 186 -23.07 5.08 10.55
C PHE A 186 -23.79 6.08 11.47
N ASP A 187 -23.25 7.30 11.62
CA ASP A 187 -23.97 8.47 12.17
C ASP A 187 -23.85 9.63 11.18
N MET A 188 -24.96 10.08 10.58
CA MET A 188 -24.97 11.29 9.75
C MET A 188 -26.19 12.19 9.98
N PRO A 189 -26.02 13.52 9.88
CA PRO A 189 -27.12 14.46 9.87
C PRO A 189 -27.94 14.34 8.57
N ALA A 190 -29.22 14.02 8.69
CA ALA A 190 -30.20 13.99 7.60
C ALA A 190 -30.81 15.38 7.29
N GLY A 191 -30.42 16.42 8.04
CA GLY A 191 -30.87 17.80 7.86
C GLY A 191 -31.79 18.28 8.99
N TYR A 192 -32.38 19.46 8.83
CA TYR A 192 -33.24 20.06 9.85
C TYR A 192 -34.72 19.80 9.55
N ALA A 193 -35.47 19.36 10.56
CA ALA A 193 -36.92 19.23 10.52
C ALA A 193 -37.58 20.29 11.41
N PRO A 194 -38.53 21.08 10.89
CA PRO A 194 -39.19 22.13 11.67
C PRO A 194 -40.09 21.54 12.75
N GLY A 195 -39.86 21.95 13.99
CA GLY A 195 -40.65 21.58 15.15
C GLY A 195 -41.40 22.75 15.77
N LYS A 196 -42.26 22.47 16.77
CA LYS A 196 -43.04 23.51 17.46
C LYS A 196 -42.18 24.52 18.24
N ASP A 197 -41.01 24.07 18.71
CA ASP A 197 -40.09 24.85 19.56
C ASP A 197 -38.77 25.21 18.84
N GLY A 198 -38.74 25.11 17.50
CA GLY A 198 -37.56 25.37 16.67
C GLY A 198 -37.25 24.24 15.70
N ASP A 199 -36.24 24.42 14.86
CA ASP A 199 -35.77 23.41 13.91
C ASP A 199 -34.90 22.37 14.62
N TYR A 200 -35.25 21.09 14.49
CA TYR A 200 -34.47 19.97 15.05
C TYR A 200 -33.52 19.43 13.98
N LEU A 201 -32.22 19.34 14.29
CA LEU A 201 -31.30 18.55 13.47
C LEU A 201 -31.66 17.08 13.61
N VAL A 202 -32.10 16.46 12.51
CA VAL A 202 -32.36 15.02 12.44
C VAL A 202 -31.03 14.34 12.12
N LYS A 203 -30.55 13.52 13.05
CA LYS A 203 -29.45 12.58 12.82
C LYS A 203 -30.02 11.18 12.61
N VAL A 204 -29.34 10.37 11.81
CA VAL A 204 -29.72 8.99 11.52
C VAL A 204 -28.52 8.09 11.76
N GLY A 205 -28.77 7.06 12.57
CA GLY A 205 -27.78 6.06 12.96
C GLY A 205 -27.02 6.43 14.22
N GLU A 206 -26.09 5.55 14.60
CA GLU A 206 -25.28 5.61 15.81
C GLU A 206 -23.92 5.00 15.47
N SER A 207 -22.83 5.66 15.87
CA SER A 207 -21.48 5.16 15.68
C SER A 207 -21.11 4.20 16.80
N VAL A 208 -20.30 3.19 16.48
CA VAL A 208 -19.74 2.25 17.46
C VAL A 208 -18.75 3.00 18.37
N ALA A 209 -18.99 2.98 19.68
CA ALA A 209 -18.23 3.77 20.66
C ALA A 209 -17.05 3.01 21.30
N ASP A 210 -17.10 1.68 21.36
CA ASP A 210 -16.02 0.86 21.91
C ASP A 210 -15.95 -0.54 21.31
N VAL A 211 -14.98 -1.33 21.78
CA VAL A 211 -14.73 -2.70 21.29
C VAL A 211 -15.89 -3.65 21.67
N GLU A 212 -16.53 -3.44 22.82
CA GLU A 212 -17.64 -4.30 23.27
C GLU A 212 -18.88 -4.05 22.38
N GLU A 213 -19.14 -2.79 22.01
CA GLU A 213 -20.21 -2.44 21.06
C GLU A 213 -19.90 -2.92 19.63
N LEU A 214 -18.62 -2.96 19.23
CA LEU A 214 -18.23 -3.57 17.96
C LEU A 214 -18.53 -5.07 17.94
N GLU A 215 -18.23 -5.79 19.02
CA GLU A 215 -18.53 -7.21 19.17
C GLU A 215 -20.05 -7.50 19.13
N ASP A 216 -20.86 -6.60 19.69
CA ASP A 216 -22.31 -6.69 19.73
C ASP A 216 -23.01 -6.15 18.48
N THR A 217 -22.27 -5.57 17.54
CA THR A 217 -22.81 -5.00 16.30
C THR A 217 -23.51 -6.07 15.47
N VAL A 218 -24.75 -5.78 15.09
CA VAL A 218 -25.61 -6.68 14.33
C VAL A 218 -25.22 -6.67 12.86
N LEU A 219 -24.84 -7.83 12.31
CA LEU A 219 -24.50 -7.96 10.89
C LEU A 219 -25.74 -8.28 10.06
N ILE A 220 -26.42 -9.38 10.39
CA ILE A 220 -27.56 -9.87 9.61
C ILE A 220 -28.54 -10.65 10.50
N ASP A 221 -29.83 -10.50 10.21
CA ASP A 221 -30.88 -11.37 10.75
C ASP A 221 -31.44 -12.23 9.62
N LEU A 222 -31.27 -13.55 9.74
CA LEU A 222 -31.77 -14.51 8.75
C LEU A 222 -33.29 -14.76 8.91
N ASN A 223 -33.95 -14.17 9.91
CA ASN A 223 -35.37 -14.38 10.24
C ASN A 223 -35.72 -15.86 10.39
N MET A 224 -34.81 -16.66 10.93
CA MET A 224 -35.02 -18.08 11.21
C MET A 224 -35.25 -18.27 12.71
N ASP A 225 -36.38 -18.86 13.12
CA ASP A 225 -36.70 -19.06 14.55
C ASP A 225 -35.61 -19.81 15.36
N SER A 226 -34.70 -20.50 14.68
CA SER A 226 -33.61 -21.30 15.25
C SER A 226 -32.23 -20.67 15.15
N VAL A 227 -32.06 -19.60 14.36
CA VAL A 227 -30.80 -18.86 14.22
C VAL A 227 -31.11 -17.41 14.58
N GLY A 228 -30.63 -16.97 15.75
CA GLY A 228 -30.80 -15.59 16.19
C GLY A 228 -30.10 -14.60 15.27
N VAL A 229 -30.24 -13.32 15.60
CA VAL A 229 -29.50 -12.24 14.95
C VAL A 229 -28.00 -12.52 15.06
N ILE A 230 -27.29 -12.50 13.92
CA ILE A 230 -25.85 -12.76 13.84
C ILE A 230 -25.11 -11.46 14.12
N LYS A 231 -24.19 -11.51 15.07
CA LYS A 231 -23.32 -10.41 15.48
C LYS A 231 -21.90 -10.58 14.96
N VAL A 232 -21.07 -9.55 15.11
CA VAL A 232 -19.63 -9.63 14.79
C VAL A 232 -18.94 -10.71 15.62
N SER A 233 -19.22 -10.79 16.92
CA SER A 233 -18.68 -11.82 17.83
C SER A 233 -19.04 -13.26 17.45
N ASP A 234 -20.08 -13.48 16.64
CA ASP A 234 -20.45 -14.82 16.17
C ASP A 234 -19.59 -15.30 14.99
N VAL A 235 -18.91 -14.38 14.30
CA VAL A 235 -18.20 -14.67 13.03
C VAL A 235 -16.74 -14.25 12.99
N ALA A 236 -16.30 -13.40 13.92
CA ALA A 236 -14.93 -12.91 13.98
C ALA A 236 -14.47 -12.73 15.44
N ASP A 237 -13.17 -13.00 15.67
CA ASP A 237 -12.50 -12.62 16.91
C ASP A 237 -12.11 -11.14 16.84
N VAL A 238 -12.72 -10.31 17.68
CA VAL A 238 -12.35 -8.89 17.77
C VAL A 238 -11.20 -8.76 18.77
N LYS A 239 -10.05 -8.25 18.31
CA LYS A 239 -8.87 -8.05 19.15
C LYS A 239 -8.37 -6.62 18.99
N LYS A 240 -8.18 -5.95 20.12
CA LYS A 240 -7.42 -4.71 20.16
C LYS A 240 -5.94 -5.05 20.04
N VAL A 241 -5.33 -4.66 18.93
CA VAL A 241 -3.88 -4.81 18.71
C VAL A 241 -3.17 -3.62 19.35
N ASP A 242 -2.08 -3.93 20.07
CA ASP A 242 -1.18 -2.93 20.63
C ASP A 242 -0.04 -2.67 19.64
N ASP A 243 -0.10 -1.52 18.98
CA ASP A 243 0.89 -1.04 18.02
C ASP A 243 2.08 -0.34 18.70
N SER A 244 2.14 -0.32 20.04
CA SER A 244 3.26 0.32 20.75
C SER A 244 4.62 -0.30 20.43
N GLN A 245 4.67 -1.53 19.92
CA GLN A 245 5.89 -2.17 19.44
C GLN A 245 6.40 -1.57 18.14
N GLU A 246 5.59 -0.84 17.38
CA GLU A 246 6.00 -0.10 16.17
C GLU A 246 6.55 1.29 16.51
N VAL A 247 6.45 1.72 17.77
CA VAL A 247 6.96 2.99 18.27
C VAL A 247 8.17 2.74 19.16
N TYR A 248 9.34 3.12 18.68
CA TYR A 248 10.55 3.11 19.50
C TYR A 248 10.80 4.54 19.99
N ALA A 249 10.68 4.75 21.30
CA ALA A 249 11.08 5.98 21.98
C ALA A 249 11.65 5.62 23.35
N LYS A 250 12.96 5.84 23.52
CA LYS A 250 13.68 5.54 24.75
C LYS A 250 14.52 6.72 25.21
N LEU A 251 14.62 6.84 26.53
CA LEU A 251 15.46 7.81 27.20
C LEU A 251 16.44 7.06 28.11
N ASN A 252 17.73 7.17 27.85
CA ASN A 252 18.79 6.46 28.58
C ASN A 252 18.58 4.94 28.65
N GLY A 253 17.99 4.36 27.60
CA GLY A 253 17.67 2.93 27.52
C GLY A 253 16.32 2.53 28.13
N GLU A 254 15.63 3.43 28.82
CA GLU A 254 14.31 3.19 29.40
C GLU A 254 13.19 3.66 28.45
N PRO A 255 12.07 2.93 28.31
CA PRO A 255 10.91 3.37 27.52
C PRO A 255 10.37 4.73 27.99
N GLY A 256 10.10 5.64 27.04
CA GLY A 256 9.65 6.99 27.34
C GLY A 256 8.68 7.56 26.32
N LEU A 257 8.09 8.71 26.66
CA LEU A 257 7.26 9.50 25.74
C LEU A 257 8.05 10.73 25.27
N LEU A 258 8.08 10.94 23.96
CA LEU A 258 8.71 12.12 23.37
C LEU A 258 7.64 13.19 23.13
N LEU A 259 7.89 14.39 23.66
CA LEU A 259 7.04 15.56 23.46
C LEU A 259 7.82 16.60 22.66
N SER A 260 7.24 17.03 21.54
CA SER A 260 7.78 18.11 20.72
C SER A 260 6.88 19.34 20.82
N PHE A 261 7.50 20.51 20.98
CA PHE A 261 6.80 21.79 21.11
C PHE A 261 7.29 22.73 20.02
N GLU A 262 6.37 23.24 19.22
CA GLU A 262 6.65 24.27 18.23
C GLU A 262 6.08 25.61 18.71
N LYS A 263 6.92 26.65 18.71
CA LYS A 263 6.46 27.99 19.07
C LYS A 263 5.67 28.60 17.93
N GLN A 264 4.62 29.35 18.25
CA GLN A 264 3.94 30.18 17.26
C GLN A 264 4.84 31.30 16.73
N THR A 265 4.62 31.71 15.48
CA THR A 265 5.33 32.85 14.88
C THR A 265 5.10 34.13 15.69
N GLY A 266 6.15 34.92 15.91
CA GLY A 266 6.08 36.20 16.63
C GLY A 266 6.27 36.11 18.15
N TYR A 267 6.29 34.90 18.74
CA TYR A 267 6.63 34.71 20.15
C TYR A 267 8.15 34.56 20.35
N ALA A 268 8.64 35.08 21.48
CA ALA A 268 10.04 34.95 21.89
C ALA A 268 10.30 33.50 22.33
N THR A 269 11.37 32.91 21.79
CA THR A 269 11.71 31.50 22.07
C THR A 269 12.01 31.28 23.54
N GLY A 270 12.80 32.16 24.17
CA GLY A 270 13.14 32.08 25.60
C GLY A 270 11.92 32.07 26.51
N ASP A 271 10.99 33.01 26.32
CA ASP A 271 9.77 33.09 27.14
C ASP A 271 8.90 31.83 27.01
N VAL A 272 8.80 31.27 25.79
CA VAL A 272 8.04 30.04 25.54
C VAL A 272 8.71 28.84 26.21
N THR A 273 10.04 28.70 26.08
CA THR A 273 10.77 27.60 26.72
C THR A 273 10.73 27.70 28.23
N ASP A 274 10.87 28.89 28.81
CA ASP A 274 10.77 29.10 30.25
C ASP A 274 9.39 28.71 30.77
N SER A 275 8.33 29.13 30.07
CA SER A 275 6.95 28.77 30.43
C SER A 275 6.71 27.25 30.40
N ILE A 276 7.30 26.55 29.44
CA ILE A 276 7.22 25.08 29.34
C ILE A 276 7.98 24.42 30.49
N LEU A 277 9.21 24.86 30.76
CA LEU A 277 10.04 24.32 31.84
C LEU A 277 9.41 24.55 33.22
N GLU A 278 8.88 25.75 33.47
CA GLU A 278 8.12 26.05 34.70
C GLU A 278 6.91 25.12 34.84
N LYS A 279 6.22 24.82 33.73
CA LYS A 279 5.09 23.90 33.74
C LYS A 279 5.53 22.46 34.03
N PHE A 280 6.62 21.99 33.43
CA PHE A 280 7.19 20.67 33.75
C PHE A 280 7.59 20.57 35.21
N GLU A 281 8.33 21.54 35.75
CA GLU A 281 8.70 21.58 37.17
C GLU A 281 7.45 21.56 38.08
N SER A 282 6.36 22.22 37.67
CA SER A 282 5.09 22.18 38.40
C SER A 282 4.42 20.78 38.39
N LEU A 283 4.57 20.04 37.29
CA LEU A 283 4.03 18.68 37.13
C LEU A 283 4.88 17.64 37.88
N GLU A 284 6.20 17.77 37.87
CA GLU A 284 7.10 16.89 38.65
C GLU A 284 6.85 17.00 40.16
N LYS A 285 6.48 18.20 40.63
CA LYS A 285 6.12 18.47 42.03
C LYS A 285 4.73 17.97 42.42
N SER A 286 3.90 17.52 41.46
CA SER A 286 2.55 17.02 41.74
C SER A 286 2.59 15.57 42.27
N ASP A 287 1.77 15.27 43.28
CA ASP A 287 1.88 14.04 44.09
C ASP A 287 1.39 12.76 43.39
N GLU A 288 0.63 12.86 42.31
CA GLU A 288 -0.16 11.72 41.84
C GLU A 288 0.65 10.73 40.96
N HIS A 289 1.66 11.19 40.20
CA HIS A 289 2.41 10.32 39.27
C HIS A 289 3.91 10.63 39.10
N LYS A 290 4.43 11.77 39.60
CA LYS A 290 5.85 12.20 39.50
C LYS A 290 6.54 11.86 38.16
N PRO A 291 6.03 12.35 37.02
CA PRO A 291 6.72 12.18 35.75
C PRO A 291 8.13 12.80 35.84
N HIS A 292 9.10 12.20 35.15
CA HIS A 292 10.44 12.76 34.99
C HIS A 292 10.58 13.30 33.56
N PHE A 293 10.90 14.58 33.41
CA PHE A 293 11.11 15.19 32.10
C PHE A 293 12.60 15.36 31.82
N ALA A 294 13.07 14.83 30.70
CA ALA A 294 14.39 15.14 30.17
C ALA A 294 14.24 15.96 28.89
N VAL A 295 14.96 17.08 28.84
CA VAL A 295 14.88 18.04 27.73
C VAL A 295 15.93 17.67 26.71
N LEU A 296 15.53 17.04 25.60
CA LEU A 296 16.44 16.59 24.53
C LEU A 296 16.94 17.74 23.64
N MET A 297 16.13 18.77 23.42
CA MET A 297 16.49 19.93 22.60
C MET A 297 15.80 21.18 23.13
N ASN A 298 16.56 22.25 23.35
CA ASN A 298 16.03 23.53 23.85
C ASN A 298 16.80 24.73 23.29
N GLN A 299 16.21 25.40 22.30
CA GLN A 299 16.75 26.61 21.69
C GLN A 299 16.81 27.81 22.66
N GLY A 300 15.97 27.84 23.69
CA GLY A 300 15.91 28.92 24.67
C GLY A 300 17.19 29.03 25.50
N VAL A 301 17.72 27.90 25.98
CA VAL A 301 18.98 27.84 26.74
C VAL A 301 20.14 28.48 25.96
N TYR A 302 20.22 28.17 24.68
CA TYR A 302 21.25 28.71 23.78
C TYR A 302 21.13 30.23 23.60
N ILE A 303 19.91 30.73 23.36
CA ILE A 303 19.65 32.18 23.30
C ILE A 303 20.07 32.85 24.60
N ASP A 304 19.78 32.23 25.74
CA ASP A 304 20.11 32.74 27.06
C ASP A 304 21.62 32.84 27.28
N ILE A 305 22.37 31.78 26.94
CA ILE A 305 23.83 31.74 27.02
C ILE A 305 24.42 32.84 26.13
N ILE A 306 23.93 32.98 24.90
CA ILE A 306 24.50 33.94 23.96
C ILE A 306 24.13 35.38 24.33
N VAL A 307 22.91 35.64 24.76
CA VAL A 307 22.52 36.98 25.24
C VAL A 307 23.37 37.37 26.45
N LYS A 308 23.54 36.46 27.43
CA LYS A 308 24.42 36.69 28.60
C LYS A 308 25.87 36.92 28.17
N SER A 309 26.40 36.10 27.27
CA SER A 309 27.77 36.21 26.75
C SER A 309 27.99 37.52 26.00
N ILE A 310 27.08 37.91 25.11
CA ILE A 310 27.19 39.17 24.37
C ILE A 310 27.07 40.37 25.32
N LEU A 311 26.14 40.37 26.28
CA LEU A 311 26.06 41.43 27.28
C LEU A 311 27.35 41.55 28.11
N GLN A 312 27.94 40.43 28.52
CA GLN A 312 29.23 40.42 29.20
C GLN A 312 30.36 40.97 28.31
N ASN A 313 30.41 40.57 27.05
CA ASN A 313 31.41 41.06 26.08
C ASN A 313 31.24 42.55 25.78
N ILE A 314 30.00 43.05 25.69
CA ILE A 314 29.66 44.46 25.58
C ILE A 314 30.20 45.23 26.79
N LEU A 315 29.96 44.73 28.01
CA LEU A 315 30.45 45.36 29.24
C LEU A 315 31.98 45.34 29.33
N LEU A 316 32.61 44.22 28.96
CA LEU A 316 34.07 44.08 28.91
C LEU A 316 34.67 45.06 27.88
N GLY A 317 34.14 45.09 26.67
CA GLY A 317 34.58 45.97 25.59
C GLY A 317 34.43 47.45 25.95
N ALA A 318 33.29 47.84 26.53
CA ALA A 318 33.08 49.20 27.03
C ALA A 318 34.05 49.54 28.17
N SER A 319 34.30 48.61 29.09
CA SER A 319 35.27 48.80 30.18
C SER A 319 36.70 48.97 29.66
N LEU A 320 37.12 48.15 28.68
CA LEU A 320 38.42 48.26 28.03
C LEU A 320 38.55 49.59 27.27
N ALA A 321 37.51 50.02 26.55
CA ALA A 321 37.49 51.32 25.88
C ALA A 321 37.65 52.47 26.90
N ILE A 322 36.96 52.42 28.04
CA ILE A 322 37.12 53.39 29.13
C ILE A 322 38.54 53.37 29.71
N ILE A 323 39.13 52.20 29.92
CA ILE A 323 40.53 52.08 30.40
C ILE A 323 41.51 52.72 29.42
N ILE A 324 41.38 52.42 28.12
CA ILE A 324 42.20 52.99 27.06
C ILE A 324 42.03 54.52 27.01
N LEU A 325 40.79 55.01 27.14
CA LEU A 325 40.51 56.45 27.21
C LEU A 325 41.18 57.12 28.41
N ILE A 326 41.15 56.52 29.60
CA ILE A 326 41.85 57.05 30.79
C ILE A 326 43.36 57.13 30.52
N ILE A 327 43.94 56.12 29.86
CA ILE A 327 45.38 56.10 29.53
C ILE A 327 45.73 57.20 28.51
N PHE A 328 44.91 57.39 27.48
CA PHE A 328 45.13 58.37 26.42
C PHE A 328 44.87 59.81 26.88
N LEU A 329 43.72 60.07 27.49
CA LEU A 329 43.30 61.41 27.91
C LEU A 329 43.95 61.83 29.21
N ARG A 330 44.40 60.88 30.05
CA ARG A 330 45.09 61.09 31.34
C ARG A 330 44.34 62.05 32.30
N ASP A 331 43.05 62.23 32.07
CA ASP A 331 42.10 62.98 32.89
C ASP A 331 40.80 62.16 33.00
N ILE A 332 40.27 62.08 34.22
CA ILE A 332 39.08 61.29 34.52
C ILE A 332 37.80 62.00 34.09
N ARG A 333 37.80 63.35 34.03
CA ARG A 333 36.58 64.12 33.71
C ARG A 333 36.12 63.95 32.26
N PRO A 334 36.99 64.03 31.24
CA PRO A 334 36.62 63.77 29.85
C PRO A 334 36.18 62.32 29.66
N THR A 335 36.88 61.42 30.34
CA THR A 335 36.57 59.99 30.33
C THR A 335 35.16 59.73 30.87
N ILE A 336 34.73 60.36 31.97
CA ILE A 336 33.37 60.20 32.50
C ILE A 336 32.31 60.66 31.49
N VAL A 337 32.55 61.77 30.77
CA VAL A 337 31.62 62.26 29.75
C VAL A 337 31.43 61.22 28.65
N ILE A 338 32.53 60.63 28.17
CA ILE A 338 32.49 59.59 27.13
C ILE A 338 31.88 58.29 27.68
N ALA A 339 32.23 57.90 28.91
CA ALA A 339 31.69 56.70 29.56
C ALA A 339 30.16 56.77 29.72
N CYS A 340 29.60 57.95 30.00
CA CYS A 340 28.15 58.14 30.02
C CYS A 340 27.51 58.17 28.62
N ALA A 341 28.23 58.65 27.61
CA ALA A 341 27.74 58.70 26.23
C ALA A 341 27.55 57.30 25.62
N ILE A 342 28.35 56.32 26.02
CA ILE A 342 28.29 54.94 25.50
C ILE A 342 26.92 54.28 25.79
N PRO A 343 26.48 54.09 27.06
CA PRO A 343 25.19 53.46 27.35
C PRO A 343 23.99 54.20 26.75
N ILE A 344 24.03 55.54 26.73
CA ILE A 344 22.93 56.36 26.20
C ILE A 344 22.79 56.15 24.69
N SER A 345 23.90 56.06 23.96
CA SER A 345 23.88 55.80 22.51
C SER A 345 23.36 54.38 22.21
N ILE A 346 23.72 53.38 23.04
CA ILE A 346 23.22 52.00 22.90
C ILE A 346 21.71 51.96 23.15
N ILE A 347 21.22 52.56 24.24
CA ILE A 347 19.78 52.62 24.53
C ILE A 347 19.04 53.29 23.39
N PHE A 348 19.59 54.38 22.84
CA PHE A 348 18.95 55.06 21.72
C PHE A 348 18.92 54.19 20.45
N ALA A 349 19.98 53.43 20.17
CA ALA A 349 19.99 52.45 19.09
C ALA A 349 18.93 51.35 19.29
N ILE A 350 18.80 50.82 20.51
CA ILE A 350 17.75 49.82 20.86
C ILE A 350 16.35 50.40 20.65
N VAL A 351 16.12 51.66 21.00
CA VAL A 351 14.83 52.34 20.74
C VAL A 351 14.54 52.42 19.24
N LEU A 352 15.54 52.72 18.40
CA LEU A 352 15.37 52.70 16.94
C LEU A 352 15.06 51.28 16.45
N MET A 353 15.75 50.26 16.95
CA MET A 353 15.48 48.86 16.62
C MET A 353 14.03 48.48 16.92
N TYR A 354 13.53 48.86 18.11
CA TYR A 354 12.14 48.63 18.53
C TYR A 354 11.12 49.20 17.54
N PHE A 355 11.31 50.45 17.09
CA PHE A 355 10.40 51.07 16.12
C PHE A 355 10.50 50.46 14.71
N THR A 356 11.62 49.82 14.38
CA THR A 356 11.80 49.15 13.08
C THR A 356 11.50 47.64 13.11
N GLY A 357 11.11 47.09 14.26
CA GLY A 357 10.80 45.67 14.41
C GLY A 357 12.02 44.74 14.37
N ILE A 358 13.23 45.27 14.52
CA ILE A 358 14.45 44.45 14.59
C ILE A 358 14.53 43.82 15.98
N THR A 359 14.55 42.49 16.03
CA THR A 359 14.61 41.75 17.29
C THR A 359 16.04 41.75 17.84
N LEU A 360 16.16 41.55 19.15
CA LEU A 360 17.45 41.35 19.79
C LEU A 360 17.83 39.88 19.63
N ASN A 361 18.69 39.59 18.66
CA ASN A 361 19.17 38.26 18.32
C ASN A 361 20.71 38.27 18.24
N ILE A 362 21.33 37.12 18.04
CA ILE A 362 22.79 36.94 18.02
C ILE A 362 23.46 37.90 17.03
N ILE A 363 22.85 38.06 15.85
CA ILE A 363 23.36 38.85 14.74
C ILE A 363 23.21 40.34 15.02
N SER A 364 22.03 40.80 15.43
CA SER A 364 21.79 42.21 15.75
C SER A 364 22.61 42.66 16.95
N MET A 365 22.75 41.80 17.97
CA MET A 365 23.62 42.03 19.14
C MET A 365 25.10 42.07 18.76
N SER A 366 25.53 41.25 17.80
CA SER A 366 26.88 41.33 17.24
C SER A 366 27.10 42.68 16.53
N GLY A 367 26.09 43.17 15.81
CA GLY A 367 26.05 44.53 15.25
C GLY A 367 26.19 45.63 16.30
N LEU A 368 25.45 45.54 17.42
CA LEU A 368 25.60 46.47 18.56
C LEU A 368 27.02 46.43 19.12
N THR A 369 27.55 45.22 19.35
CA THR A 369 28.88 45.00 19.94
C THR A 369 29.99 45.59 19.08
N LEU A 370 29.95 45.35 17.77
CA LEU A 370 30.87 45.97 16.81
C LEU A 370 30.74 47.50 16.84
N GLY A 371 29.50 47.99 16.91
CA GLY A 371 29.18 49.40 16.99
C GLY A 371 29.79 50.09 18.22
N ILE A 372 29.92 49.42 19.38
CA ILE A 372 30.50 50.02 20.60
C ILE A 372 31.92 50.52 20.38
N GLY A 373 32.75 49.75 19.68
CA GLY A 373 34.13 50.17 19.38
C GLY A 373 34.17 51.47 18.58
N MET A 374 33.21 51.65 17.67
CA MET A 374 33.11 52.81 16.78
C MET A 374 32.33 53.99 17.38
N LEU A 375 31.46 53.72 18.35
CA LEU A 375 30.55 54.70 18.97
C LEU A 375 31.33 55.77 19.75
N VAL A 376 32.47 55.39 20.31
CA VAL A 376 33.31 56.29 21.13
C VAL A 376 33.99 57.37 20.28
N ASP A 377 34.30 57.07 19.02
CA ASP A 377 35.13 57.93 18.15
C ASP A 377 34.55 59.34 17.98
N ASN A 378 33.26 59.45 17.68
CA ASN A 378 32.58 60.74 17.51
C ASN A 378 32.67 61.59 18.79
N SER A 379 32.49 60.96 19.94
CA SER A 379 32.56 61.63 21.25
C SER A 379 33.98 62.07 21.60
N ILE A 380 34.99 61.26 21.25
CA ILE A 380 36.41 61.59 21.45
C ILE A 380 36.78 62.82 20.63
N VAL A 381 36.45 62.85 19.33
CA VAL A 381 36.82 63.96 18.44
C VAL A 381 36.19 65.28 18.91
N VAL A 382 34.94 65.24 19.36
CA VAL A 382 34.26 66.43 19.92
C VAL A 382 34.93 66.88 21.21
N ILE A 383 35.19 65.97 22.16
CA ILE A 383 35.84 66.29 23.44
C ILE A 383 37.24 66.85 23.23
N GLU A 384 38.06 66.22 22.38
CA GLU A 384 39.42 66.68 22.07
C GLU A 384 39.40 68.09 21.49
N ASN A 385 38.43 68.39 20.61
CA ASN A 385 38.30 69.74 20.06
C ASN A 385 37.87 70.78 21.11
N ILE A 386 36.94 70.42 21.99
CA ILE A 386 36.54 71.27 23.12
C ILE A 386 37.75 71.54 24.03
N PHE A 387 38.58 70.53 24.28
CA PHE A 387 39.82 70.65 25.04
C PHE A 387 40.85 71.55 24.35
N ARG A 388 41.03 71.39 23.04
CA ARG A 388 41.93 72.24 22.25
C ARG A 388 41.53 73.71 22.33
N LEU A 389 40.26 74.04 22.08
CA LEU A 389 39.76 75.41 22.19
C LEU A 389 39.87 75.98 23.61
N ARG A 390 39.69 75.12 24.61
CA ARG A 390 39.89 75.51 26.00
C ARG A 390 41.36 75.80 26.31
N LYS A 391 42.30 75.03 25.76
CA LYS A 391 43.75 75.28 25.85
C LYS A 391 44.15 76.58 25.14
N GLU A 392 43.43 76.94 24.08
CA GLU A 392 43.59 78.23 23.37
C GLU A 392 42.98 79.42 24.14
N GLY A 393 42.37 79.20 25.32
CA GLY A 393 41.89 80.25 26.22
C GLY A 393 40.39 80.54 26.15
N GLU A 394 39.61 79.78 25.38
CA GLU A 394 38.17 79.99 25.26
C GLU A 394 37.40 79.56 26.51
N SER A 395 36.34 80.31 26.85
CA SER A 395 35.45 79.93 27.97
C SER A 395 34.78 78.59 27.70
N ILE A 396 34.54 77.77 28.72
CA ILE A 396 33.99 76.40 28.53
C ILE A 396 32.66 76.38 27.76
N LYS A 397 31.77 77.37 27.99
CA LYS A 397 30.50 77.47 27.24
C LYS A 397 30.75 77.68 25.75
N LYS A 398 31.69 78.57 25.42
CA LYS A 398 32.05 78.89 24.03
C LYS A 398 32.81 77.72 23.40
N ALA A 399 33.76 77.12 24.13
CA ALA A 399 34.51 75.95 23.69
C ALA A 399 33.60 74.74 23.42
N SER A 400 32.58 74.48 24.25
CA SER A 400 31.61 73.39 24.02
C SER A 400 30.81 73.57 22.72
N VAL A 401 30.23 74.75 22.50
CA VAL A 401 29.40 75.02 21.31
C VAL A 401 30.26 75.09 20.04
N TYR A 402 31.32 75.89 20.06
CA TYR A 402 32.19 76.04 18.90
C TYR A 402 32.96 74.75 18.61
N GLY A 403 33.41 74.04 19.64
CA GLY A 403 34.14 72.78 19.51
C GLY A 403 33.33 71.71 18.78
N ALA A 404 32.06 71.53 19.16
CA ALA A 404 31.16 70.62 18.44
C ALA A 404 30.89 71.09 17.01
N SER A 405 30.54 72.37 16.81
CA SER A 405 30.20 72.91 15.49
C SER A 405 31.34 72.84 14.47
N GLN A 406 32.59 72.97 14.91
CA GLN A 406 33.76 72.93 14.03
C GLN A 406 34.02 71.54 13.45
N VAL A 407 33.76 70.47 14.23
CA VAL A 407 34.01 69.10 13.79
C VAL A 407 32.77 68.41 13.23
N ALA A 408 31.58 68.99 13.44
CA ALA A 408 30.28 68.38 13.08
C ALA A 408 30.22 67.88 11.64
N GLY A 409 30.66 68.68 10.66
CA GLY A 409 30.69 68.26 9.25
C GLY A 409 31.62 67.06 9.00
N ALA A 410 32.82 67.09 9.57
CA ALA A 410 33.82 66.04 9.39
C ALA A 410 33.38 64.71 10.03
N ILE A 411 32.87 64.74 11.26
CA ILE A 411 32.40 63.51 11.94
C ILE A 411 31.10 62.98 11.34
N THR A 412 30.21 63.86 10.84
CA THR A 412 28.99 63.43 10.15
C THR A 412 29.34 62.74 8.84
N ALA A 413 30.23 63.34 8.03
CA ALA A 413 30.70 62.71 6.79
C ALA A 413 31.37 61.37 7.06
N SER A 414 32.25 61.29 8.07
CA SER A 414 32.92 60.05 8.48
C SER A 414 31.93 58.98 8.97
N THR A 415 30.90 59.37 9.72
CA THR A 415 29.87 58.43 10.20
C THR A 415 29.03 57.93 9.02
N LEU A 416 28.65 58.83 8.11
CA LEU A 416 27.85 58.48 6.93
C LEU A 416 28.62 57.57 5.98
N THR A 417 29.93 57.77 5.78
CA THR A 417 30.74 56.84 4.99
C THR A 417 30.70 55.44 5.56
N THR A 418 30.77 55.30 6.89
CA THR A 418 30.67 53.99 7.56
C THR A 418 29.28 53.38 7.41
N MET A 419 28.22 54.17 7.62
CA MET A 419 26.84 53.69 7.42
C MET A 419 26.60 53.24 5.98
N CYS A 420 27.16 53.96 4.99
CA CYS A 420 27.02 53.64 3.58
C CYS A 420 27.79 52.39 3.14
N VAL A 421 28.76 51.91 3.92
CA VAL A 421 29.36 50.57 3.69
C VAL A 421 28.31 49.48 3.87
N PHE A 422 27.43 49.63 4.86
CA PHE A 422 26.39 48.64 5.19
C PHE A 422 25.07 48.92 4.49
N MET A 423 24.81 50.13 4.00
CA MET A 423 23.56 50.48 3.30
C MET A 423 23.18 49.54 2.13
N PRO A 424 24.12 49.07 1.28
CA PRO A 424 23.80 48.13 0.20
C PRO A 424 23.12 46.83 0.66
N ILE A 425 23.29 46.45 1.93
CA ILE A 425 22.75 45.20 2.48
C ILE A 425 21.24 45.14 2.47
N VAL A 426 20.56 46.28 2.47
CA VAL A 426 19.09 46.32 2.40
C VAL A 426 18.57 45.79 1.05
N PHE A 427 19.43 45.75 0.02
CA PHE A 427 19.11 45.24 -1.30
C PHE A 427 19.48 43.77 -1.52
N THR A 428 20.02 43.08 -0.51
CA THR A 428 20.25 41.64 -0.61
C THR A 428 18.93 40.87 -0.54
N GLU A 429 18.97 39.66 -1.10
CA GLU A 429 17.83 38.72 -1.13
C GLU A 429 18.24 37.40 -0.46
N GLY A 430 17.26 36.52 -0.22
CA GLY A 430 17.49 35.19 0.35
C GLY A 430 18.08 35.19 1.76
N ILE A 431 18.89 34.17 2.06
CA ILE A 431 19.52 33.95 3.37
C ILE A 431 20.45 35.10 3.75
N THR A 432 21.17 35.68 2.79
CA THR A 432 22.04 36.85 3.04
C THR A 432 21.25 38.02 3.62
N ARG A 433 20.02 38.26 3.14
CA ARG A 433 19.15 39.30 3.70
C ARG A 433 18.75 38.99 5.13
N GLN A 434 18.31 37.75 5.38
CA GLN A 434 17.85 37.33 6.71
C GLN A 434 18.96 37.43 7.75
N LEU A 435 20.20 37.09 7.38
CA LEU A 435 21.33 37.11 8.29
C LEU A 435 21.99 38.49 8.42
N PHE A 436 22.15 39.28 7.35
CA PHE A 436 23.03 40.45 7.44
C PHE A 436 22.30 41.80 7.54
N VAL A 437 21.01 41.89 7.20
CA VAL A 437 20.26 43.15 7.29
C VAL A 437 20.16 43.64 8.74
N ASP A 438 19.83 42.74 9.66
CA ASP A 438 19.72 43.05 11.08
C ASP A 438 21.05 43.59 11.64
N MET A 439 22.17 42.96 11.28
CA MET A 439 23.50 43.43 11.67
C MET A 439 23.81 44.82 11.11
N GLY A 440 23.59 45.02 9.81
CA GLY A 440 23.91 46.28 9.13
C GLY A 440 23.08 47.46 9.62
N LEU A 441 21.77 47.27 9.82
CA LEU A 441 20.88 48.28 10.37
C LEU A 441 21.24 48.61 11.82
N THR A 442 21.58 47.59 12.61
CA THR A 442 21.95 47.80 14.01
C THR A 442 23.26 48.58 14.16
N ILE A 443 24.25 48.34 13.29
CA ILE A 443 25.47 49.16 13.19
C ILE A 443 25.10 50.59 12.79
N ALA A 444 24.25 50.76 11.77
CA ALA A 444 23.82 52.08 11.31
C ALA A 444 23.09 52.89 12.40
N TYR A 445 22.20 52.26 13.16
CA TYR A 445 21.52 52.89 14.30
C TYR A 445 22.48 53.24 15.42
N THR A 446 23.44 52.37 15.73
CA THR A 446 24.45 52.63 16.76
C THR A 446 25.33 53.83 16.39
N LEU A 447 25.78 53.90 15.14
CA LEU A 447 26.58 55.01 14.62
C LEU A 447 25.78 56.32 14.52
N GLY A 448 24.53 56.25 14.06
CA GLY A 448 23.62 57.39 14.03
C GLY A 448 23.34 57.94 15.43
N ALA A 449 23.06 57.04 16.38
CA ALA A 449 22.88 57.39 17.79
C ALA A 449 24.15 58.02 18.38
N SER A 450 25.34 57.46 18.10
CA SER A 450 26.62 58.00 18.56
C SER A 450 26.86 59.42 18.07
N LEU A 451 26.55 59.70 16.79
CA LEU A 451 26.69 61.01 16.20
C LEU A 451 25.75 62.03 16.86
N ILE A 452 24.48 61.66 17.06
CA ILE A 452 23.50 62.51 17.72
C ILE A 452 23.95 62.81 19.16
N VAL A 453 24.36 61.80 19.92
CA VAL A 453 24.84 61.95 21.30
C VAL A 453 26.12 62.80 21.36
N ALA A 454 27.07 62.59 20.44
CA ALA A 454 28.32 63.34 20.37
C ALA A 454 28.12 64.82 20.04
N LEU A 455 27.11 65.18 19.24
CA LEU A 455 26.83 66.57 18.89
C LEU A 455 25.91 67.30 19.89
N THR A 456 25.17 66.57 20.72
CA THR A 456 24.17 67.14 21.62
C THR A 456 24.55 66.98 23.09
N LEU A 457 24.63 65.74 23.57
CA LEU A 457 24.84 65.42 24.98
C LEU A 457 26.29 65.68 25.42
N VAL A 458 27.26 65.26 24.61
CA VAL A 458 28.69 65.37 24.95
C VAL A 458 29.09 66.83 25.21
N PRO A 459 28.76 67.83 24.36
CA PRO A 459 29.09 69.23 24.62
C PRO A 459 28.38 69.80 25.87
N ALA A 460 27.15 69.35 26.13
CA ALA A 460 26.36 69.76 27.30
C ALA A 460 26.98 69.23 28.61
N MET A 461 27.36 67.96 28.64
CA MET A 461 28.03 67.33 29.78
C MET A 461 29.44 67.89 29.98
N ALA A 462 30.19 68.10 28.89
CA ALA A 462 31.49 68.75 28.88
C ALA A 462 31.44 70.12 29.57
N GLN A 463 30.38 70.90 29.33
CA GLN A 463 30.22 72.20 29.97
C GLN A 463 30.14 72.11 31.51
N GLY A 464 29.41 71.13 32.03
CA GLY A 464 29.21 70.92 33.47
C GLY A 464 30.44 70.32 34.16
N LEU A 465 31.04 69.28 33.57
CA LEU A 465 32.11 68.50 34.22
C LEU A 465 33.51 69.09 34.02
N LEU A 466 33.77 69.73 32.88
CA LEU A 466 35.12 70.20 32.57
C LEU A 466 35.40 71.59 33.16
N GLY A 467 34.42 72.27 33.76
CA GLY A 467 34.47 73.68 34.21
C GLY A 467 35.75 74.13 34.93
N ASN A 468 36.46 73.25 35.64
CA ASN A 468 37.70 73.54 36.37
C ASN A 468 38.89 72.63 35.99
N ALA A 469 38.98 72.13 34.75
CA ALA A 469 40.11 71.28 34.34
C ALA A 469 41.43 72.05 34.44
N LYS A 470 42.37 71.57 35.27
CA LYS A 470 43.72 72.14 35.40
C LYS A 470 44.58 71.67 34.22
N GLU A 471 45.38 72.59 33.69
CA GLU A 471 46.43 72.31 32.71
C GLU A 471 47.35 71.21 33.22
N ASN A 472 47.40 70.10 32.50
CA ASN A 472 48.55 69.23 32.51
C ASN A 472 49.18 69.32 31.13
N GLU A 473 50.28 70.07 31.02
CA GLU A 473 51.10 70.05 29.81
C GLU A 473 51.66 68.64 29.62
N VAL A 474 51.23 67.98 28.56
CA VAL A 474 51.84 66.73 28.13
C VAL A 474 53.20 67.07 27.53
N LYS A 475 54.28 66.82 28.28
CA LYS A 475 55.65 66.82 27.77
C LYS A 475 55.90 65.55 26.94
N THR A 476 55.20 65.38 25.82
CA THR A 476 55.43 64.27 24.88
C THR A 476 56.49 64.62 23.85
N GLU A 477 57.72 64.92 24.31
CA GLU A 477 58.92 64.66 23.50
C GLU A 477 59.46 63.25 23.81
N GLY A 478 58.59 62.24 23.71
CA GLY A 478 58.95 60.85 23.93
C GLY A 478 59.79 60.26 22.80
N ILE A 479 60.58 59.23 23.11
CA ILE A 479 61.36 58.43 22.14
C ILE A 479 60.49 57.97 20.95
N PHE A 480 59.21 57.65 21.22
CA PHE A 480 58.24 57.26 20.20
C PHE A 480 58.02 58.34 19.13
N MET A 481 57.83 59.60 19.53
CA MET A 481 57.61 60.71 18.58
C MET A 481 58.87 61.00 17.75
N ARG A 482 60.07 60.84 18.33
CA ARG A 482 61.34 60.95 17.60
C ARG A 482 61.52 59.81 16.60
N ALA A 483 61.21 58.57 16.99
CA ALA A 483 61.27 57.39 16.13
C ALA A 483 60.26 57.48 14.98
N TYR A 484 59.01 57.85 15.28
CA TYR A 484 57.97 58.08 14.28
C TYR A 484 58.34 59.21 13.32
N GLY A 485 58.89 60.33 13.83
CA GLY A 485 59.38 61.43 13.00
C GLY A 485 60.57 61.04 12.12
N ALA A 486 61.48 60.18 12.60
CA ALA A 486 62.57 59.64 11.79
C ALA A 486 62.05 58.72 10.68
N PHE A 487 61.09 57.85 10.99
CA PHE A 487 60.42 56.97 10.02
C PHE A 487 59.70 57.79 8.94
N LEU A 488 58.89 58.78 9.32
CA LEU A 488 58.18 59.67 8.39
C LEU A 488 59.14 60.41 7.46
N ARG A 489 60.25 60.94 7.98
CA ARG A 489 61.27 61.61 7.14
C ARG A 489 61.89 60.65 6.13
N GLY A 490 62.13 59.39 6.52
CA GLY A 490 62.58 58.34 5.61
C GLY A 490 61.53 58.00 4.54
N ALA A 491 60.29 57.80 4.94
CA ALA A 491 59.16 57.48 4.08
C ALA A 491 58.88 58.56 3.03
N ILE A 492 58.90 59.84 3.43
CA ILE A 492 58.66 60.98 2.53
C ILE A 492 59.80 61.17 1.52
N LYS A 493 61.04 60.76 1.85
CA LYS A 493 62.20 60.87 0.96
C LYS A 493 62.12 59.89 -0.22
N PHE A 494 61.49 58.74 -0.04
CA PHE A 494 61.37 57.67 -1.05
C PHE A 494 59.90 57.34 -1.38
N LYS A 495 59.13 58.34 -1.80
CA LYS A 495 57.68 58.19 -2.10
C LYS A 495 57.36 57.03 -3.08
N PRO A 496 58.08 56.83 -4.20
CA PRO A 496 57.76 55.74 -5.13
C PRO A 496 57.95 54.36 -4.50
N LEU A 497 58.99 54.18 -3.68
CA LEU A 497 59.22 52.93 -2.95
C LEU A 497 58.04 52.63 -2.01
N LEU A 498 57.51 53.65 -1.34
CA LEU A 498 56.36 53.51 -0.44
C LEU A 498 55.10 53.10 -1.20
N PHE A 499 54.84 53.66 -2.39
CA PHE A 499 53.73 53.22 -3.25
C PHE A 499 53.91 51.78 -3.75
N VAL A 500 55.12 51.40 -4.15
CA VAL A 500 55.39 50.01 -4.58
C VAL A 500 55.20 49.03 -3.43
N VAL A 501 55.71 49.35 -2.23
CA VAL A 501 55.52 48.52 -1.03
C VAL A 501 54.03 48.42 -0.67
N MET A 502 53.28 49.51 -0.76
CA MET A 502 51.85 49.53 -0.51
C MET A 502 51.07 48.63 -1.49
N ILE A 503 51.34 48.77 -2.79
CA ILE A 503 50.69 47.94 -3.82
C ILE A 503 51.08 46.47 -3.66
N LEU A 504 52.35 46.19 -3.35
CA LEU A 504 52.82 44.83 -3.14
C LEU A 504 52.14 44.21 -1.91
N LEU A 505 52.10 44.92 -0.77
CA LEU A 505 51.41 44.45 0.44
C LEU A 505 49.92 44.24 0.21
N ALA A 506 49.24 45.17 -0.48
CA ALA A 506 47.82 45.05 -0.81
C ALA A 506 47.57 43.86 -1.76
N GLY A 507 48.37 43.72 -2.82
CA GLY A 507 48.28 42.61 -3.76
C GLY A 507 48.55 41.26 -3.11
N THR A 508 49.58 41.16 -2.25
CA THR A 508 49.85 39.93 -1.49
C THR A 508 48.74 39.64 -0.49
N SER A 509 48.18 40.66 0.17
CA SER A 509 47.08 40.49 1.12
C SER A 509 45.82 39.96 0.43
N VAL A 510 45.45 40.53 -0.72
CA VAL A 510 44.30 40.07 -1.51
C VAL A 510 44.54 38.66 -2.03
N SER A 511 45.74 38.36 -2.55
CA SER A 511 46.08 37.01 -3.03
C SER A 511 46.04 35.97 -1.92
N LEU A 512 46.55 36.28 -0.72
CA LEU A 512 46.51 35.37 0.42
C LEU A 512 45.08 35.18 0.96
N ALA A 513 44.27 36.23 0.94
CA ALA A 513 42.86 36.16 1.34
C ALA A 513 42.06 35.25 0.40
N LEU A 514 42.19 35.45 -0.92
CA LEU A 514 41.49 34.63 -1.92
C LEU A 514 41.95 33.16 -1.93
N SER A 515 43.16 32.86 -1.46
CA SER A 515 43.65 31.47 -1.40
C SER A 515 43.13 30.63 -0.23
N ARG A 516 42.44 31.22 0.75
CA ARG A 516 41.99 30.49 1.96
C ARG A 516 40.66 29.72 1.79
N GLY A 517 39.97 29.89 0.66
CA GLY A 517 38.64 29.29 0.45
C GLY A 517 37.51 30.12 1.08
N THR A 518 36.29 29.63 0.95
CA THR A 518 35.05 30.25 1.45
C THR A 518 34.22 29.21 2.18
N GLU A 519 33.67 29.61 3.32
CA GLU A 519 32.82 28.78 4.18
C GLU A 519 31.69 29.68 4.66
N PHE A 520 30.48 29.15 4.76
CA PHE A 520 29.32 29.99 5.06
C PHE A 520 29.34 30.43 6.53
N MET A 521 29.43 29.45 7.43
CA MET A 521 29.57 29.63 8.87
C MET A 521 30.57 28.60 9.39
N PRO A 522 31.44 28.97 10.34
CA PRO A 522 32.34 27.99 10.96
C PRO A 522 31.54 26.98 11.80
N GLU A 523 32.04 25.75 11.89
CA GLU A 523 31.53 24.77 12.84
C GLU A 523 31.49 25.36 14.27
N MET A 524 30.29 25.42 14.84
CA MET A 524 30.10 25.85 16.23
C MET A 524 30.22 24.64 17.14
N GLN A 525 30.89 24.80 18.29
CA GLN A 525 30.84 23.78 19.33
C GLN A 525 29.40 23.64 19.82
N SER A 526 28.90 22.41 19.80
CA SER A 526 27.56 22.09 20.30
C SER A 526 27.68 21.21 21.55
N ASP A 527 26.79 21.46 22.51
CA ASP A 527 26.53 20.61 23.66
C ASP A 527 25.62 19.42 23.33
N GLN A 528 25.22 19.28 22.06
CA GLN A 528 24.30 18.25 21.58
C GLN A 528 24.88 17.60 20.33
N VAL A 529 24.67 16.31 20.18
CA VAL A 529 25.10 15.52 19.03
C VAL A 529 23.92 14.69 18.55
N SER A 530 23.64 14.72 17.25
CA SER A 530 22.66 13.83 16.64
C SER A 530 23.38 12.64 16.04
N VAL A 531 22.89 11.44 16.32
CA VAL A 531 23.41 10.18 15.77
C VAL A 531 22.28 9.47 15.05
N THR A 532 22.46 9.15 13.78
CA THR A 532 21.49 8.42 12.97
C THR A 532 22.03 7.03 12.68
N LEU A 533 21.23 6.01 12.96
CA LEU A 533 21.48 4.63 12.59
C LEU A 533 20.58 4.26 11.42
N SER A 534 21.17 3.67 10.39
CA SER A 534 20.47 3.17 9.21
C SER A 534 20.91 1.75 8.91
N ALA A 535 20.05 0.99 8.22
CA ALA A 535 20.41 -0.33 7.74
C ALA A 535 21.61 -0.26 6.78
N PRO A 536 22.49 -1.29 6.74
CA PRO A 536 23.55 -1.37 5.74
C PRO A 536 23.01 -1.40 4.31
N ASP A 537 23.75 -0.83 3.34
CA ASP A 537 23.29 -0.65 1.95
C ASP A 537 22.89 -1.96 1.22
N GLU A 538 23.35 -3.12 1.69
CA GLU A 538 23.09 -4.43 1.08
C GLU A 538 22.05 -5.29 1.83
N GLU A 539 21.63 -4.89 3.04
CA GLU A 539 20.73 -5.68 3.88
C GLU A 539 19.63 -4.82 4.53
N ASP A 540 18.37 -5.15 4.22
CA ASP A 540 17.23 -4.59 4.94
C ASP A 540 17.20 -5.18 6.36
N LYS A 541 17.29 -4.35 7.39
CA LYS A 541 17.04 -4.77 8.77
C LYS A 541 15.59 -4.60 9.15
N THR A 542 15.06 -5.52 9.95
CA THR A 542 13.74 -5.37 10.56
C THR A 542 13.77 -4.27 11.63
N PHE A 543 12.58 -3.73 11.95
CA PHE A 543 12.42 -2.77 13.04
C PHE A 543 13.01 -3.29 14.37
N GLU A 544 12.77 -4.57 14.69
CA GLU A 544 13.29 -5.20 15.91
C GLU A 544 14.83 -5.26 15.92
N GLU A 545 15.46 -5.58 14.79
CA GLU A 545 16.92 -5.58 14.68
C GLU A 545 17.52 -4.17 14.80
N MET A 546 16.87 -3.16 14.21
CA MET A 546 17.31 -1.76 14.31
C MET A 546 17.23 -1.24 15.75
N THR A 547 16.12 -1.52 16.46
CA THR A 547 15.95 -1.12 17.86
C THR A 547 16.92 -1.81 18.80
N GLN A 548 17.26 -3.08 18.55
CA GLN A 548 18.31 -3.78 19.31
C GLN A 548 19.70 -3.16 19.11
N CYS A 549 20.05 -2.79 17.87
CA CYS A 549 21.31 -2.10 17.59
C CYS A 549 21.37 -0.73 18.28
N ALA A 550 20.25 0.00 18.31
CA ALA A 550 20.13 1.28 19.01
C ALA A 550 20.25 1.14 20.53
N ASP A 551 19.64 0.11 21.11
CA ASP A 551 19.77 -0.19 22.54
C ASP A 551 21.23 -0.51 22.90
N GLU A 552 21.90 -1.34 22.11
CA GLU A 552 23.31 -1.69 22.32
C GLU A 552 24.20 -0.46 22.18
N LEU A 553 23.97 0.39 21.17
CA LEU A 553 24.72 1.64 21.04
C LEU A 553 24.46 2.58 22.23
N THR A 554 23.22 2.70 22.69
CA THR A 554 22.86 3.52 23.85
C THR A 554 23.64 3.10 25.09
N GLU A 555 23.70 1.80 25.39
CA GLU A 555 24.49 1.28 26.51
C GLU A 555 25.98 1.58 26.38
N ARG A 556 26.53 1.45 25.16
CA ARG A 556 27.94 1.75 24.86
C ARG A 556 28.27 3.24 24.98
N LEU A 557 27.34 4.11 24.60
CA LEU A 557 27.48 5.56 24.65
C LEU A 557 27.33 6.11 26.08
N LEU A 558 26.43 5.56 26.90
CA LEU A 558 26.30 5.94 28.32
C LEU A 558 27.57 5.67 29.15
N GLN A 559 28.52 4.89 28.64
CA GLN A 559 29.85 4.68 29.24
C GLN A 559 30.83 5.84 28.98
N ILE A 560 30.49 6.78 28.10
CA ILE A 560 31.31 7.97 27.83
C ILE A 560 31.01 8.99 28.94
N ASP A 561 32.03 9.34 29.72
CA ASP A 561 31.89 10.22 30.89
C ASP A 561 31.33 11.61 30.54
N GLU A 562 31.53 12.08 29.30
CA GLU A 562 31.04 13.38 28.84
C GLU A 562 29.55 13.38 28.45
N ILE A 563 28.93 12.22 28.23
CA ILE A 563 27.51 12.11 27.85
C ILE A 563 26.63 12.12 29.11
N GLU A 564 25.58 12.93 29.11
CA GLU A 564 24.60 13.04 30.20
C GLU A 564 23.31 12.26 29.91
N THR A 565 22.75 12.44 28.72
CA THR A 565 21.45 11.89 28.36
C THR A 565 21.41 11.50 26.89
N ILE A 566 20.74 10.40 26.58
CA ILE A 566 20.52 9.91 25.22
C ILE A 566 19.02 9.68 25.03
N GLY A 567 18.42 10.38 24.07
CA GLY A 567 17.06 10.10 23.60
C GLY A 567 17.11 9.40 22.25
N ALA A 568 16.63 8.17 22.15
CA ALA A 568 16.63 7.38 20.92
C ALA A 568 15.20 7.15 20.42
N MET A 569 14.97 7.26 19.12
CA MET A 569 13.65 7.07 18.52
C MET A 569 13.68 6.52 17.09
N ILE A 570 12.66 5.73 16.74
CA ILE A 570 12.29 5.35 15.37
C ILE A 570 10.84 5.81 15.16
N GLY A 571 10.52 6.42 14.03
CA GLY A 571 9.11 6.60 13.69
C GLY A 571 8.84 7.45 12.44
N ASP A 572 8.04 6.88 11.55
CA ASP A 572 7.51 7.45 10.28
C ASP A 572 6.43 8.54 10.47
N GLY A 573 6.13 8.94 11.73
CA GLY A 573 5.00 9.81 12.07
C GLY A 573 5.30 11.01 12.96
N SER A 574 6.54 11.19 13.41
CA SER A 574 6.90 12.38 14.21
C SER A 574 7.26 13.55 13.29
N THR A 575 6.84 14.78 13.63
CA THR A 575 7.28 16.01 12.94
C THR A 575 8.81 16.07 12.82
N MET A 576 9.50 15.45 13.77
CA MET A 576 10.95 15.34 13.80
C MET A 576 11.52 14.31 12.81
N GLY A 577 10.87 13.14 12.62
CA GLY A 577 11.22 12.17 11.58
C GLY A 577 11.02 12.72 10.17
N ALA A 578 9.98 13.55 9.98
CA ALA A 578 9.77 14.29 8.74
C ALA A 578 10.83 15.39 8.48
N LEU A 579 11.37 16.01 9.54
CA LEU A 579 12.44 17.02 9.46
C LEU A 579 13.83 16.41 9.23
N SER A 580 14.10 15.22 9.76
CA SER A 580 15.37 14.51 9.55
C SER A 580 15.45 13.79 8.21
N GLY A 581 14.35 13.75 7.44
CA GLY A 581 14.29 13.03 6.16
C GLY A 581 14.48 11.51 6.30
N GLY A 582 14.39 10.98 7.52
CA GLY A 582 14.57 9.57 7.80
C GLY A 582 13.41 8.76 7.24
N THR A 583 13.72 7.71 6.49
CA THR A 583 12.74 6.66 6.19
C THR A 583 12.47 5.84 7.44
N GLY A 584 11.29 5.21 7.50
CA GLY A 584 10.77 4.48 8.67
C GLY A 584 11.65 3.33 9.22
N ASN A 585 12.85 3.13 8.67
CA ASN A 585 13.82 2.13 9.10
C ASN A 585 15.14 2.73 9.63
N SER A 586 15.14 3.99 10.06
CA SER A 586 16.30 4.66 10.68
C SER A 586 16.03 5.06 12.13
N VAL A 587 17.02 4.89 13.00
CA VAL A 587 16.96 5.33 14.40
C VAL A 587 17.66 6.68 14.51
N SER A 588 16.97 7.68 15.03
CA SER A 588 17.57 8.96 15.40
C SER A 588 17.83 8.99 16.91
N MET A 589 19.06 9.31 17.30
CA MET A 589 19.48 9.43 18.69
C MET A 589 20.01 10.84 18.95
N TYR A 590 19.50 11.49 19.99
CA TYR A 590 19.98 12.76 20.50
C TYR A 590 20.83 12.53 21.72
N VAL A 591 22.11 12.87 21.62
CA VAL A 591 23.10 12.72 22.67
C VAL A 591 23.39 14.08 23.25
N LEU A 592 23.04 14.27 24.51
CA LEU A 592 23.33 15.47 25.29
C LEU A 592 24.63 15.31 26.06
N LEU A 593 25.51 16.29 25.92
CA LEU A 593 26.76 16.36 26.68
C LEU A 593 26.51 17.07 28.01
N LYS A 594 27.29 16.69 29.03
CA LYS A 594 27.25 17.34 30.34
C LYS A 594 27.59 18.83 30.22
N GLU A 595 26.90 19.66 31.00
CA GLU A 595 27.14 21.10 31.03
C GLU A 595 28.63 21.41 31.33
N GLY A 596 29.30 22.11 30.40
CA GLY A 596 30.71 22.49 30.53
C GLY A 596 31.72 21.39 30.18
N ALA A 597 31.32 20.33 29.47
CA ALA A 597 32.26 19.34 28.92
C ALA A 597 33.28 20.00 27.98
N ASP A 598 34.57 19.91 28.31
CA ASP A 598 35.68 20.43 27.49
C ASP A 598 36.10 19.38 26.45
N ILE A 599 35.21 19.10 25.50
CA ILE A 599 35.44 18.17 24.40
C ILE A 599 35.13 18.83 23.06
N SER A 600 35.97 18.58 22.06
CA SER A 600 35.74 19.09 20.71
C SER A 600 34.72 18.24 19.95
N ASN A 601 33.97 18.85 19.03
CA ASN A 601 33.03 18.15 18.14
C ASN A 601 33.69 16.96 17.41
N THR A 602 34.94 17.13 16.95
CA THR A 602 35.70 16.07 16.28
C THR A 602 36.04 14.92 17.24
N GLU A 603 36.37 15.23 18.49
CA GLU A 603 36.73 14.21 19.49
C GLU A 603 35.52 13.43 19.97
N ILE A 604 34.38 14.09 20.23
CA ILE A 604 33.14 13.40 20.58
C ILE A 604 32.62 12.55 19.42
N THR A 605 32.66 13.07 18.18
CA THR A 605 32.30 12.31 16.98
C THR A 605 33.13 11.04 16.87
N LYS A 606 34.44 11.15 17.08
CA LYS A 606 35.33 10.00 17.06
C LYS A 606 34.99 9.00 18.18
N LYS A 607 34.76 9.46 19.41
CA LYS A 607 34.37 8.57 20.52
C LYS A 607 33.06 7.83 20.25
N ILE A 608 32.08 8.49 19.63
CA ILE A 608 30.80 7.88 19.25
C ILE A 608 31.01 6.85 18.14
N MET A 609 31.75 7.20 17.08
CA MET A 609 32.08 6.28 15.99
C MET A 609 32.87 5.05 16.49
N ASP A 610 33.88 5.24 17.35
CA ASP A 610 34.66 4.16 17.96
C ASP A 610 33.77 3.21 18.80
N LYS A 611 32.67 3.72 19.40
CA LYS A 611 31.68 2.90 20.13
C LYS A 611 30.66 2.22 19.22
N ALA A 612 30.38 2.82 18.08
CA ALA A 612 29.54 2.24 17.03
C ALA A 612 30.26 1.14 16.23
N GLU A 613 31.59 1.09 16.24
CA GLU A 613 32.35 0.03 15.58
C GLU A 613 31.87 -1.38 16.01
N GLY A 614 31.62 -2.23 15.02
CA GLY A 614 31.18 -3.61 15.20
C GLY A 614 29.68 -3.79 15.38
N LEU A 615 28.88 -2.72 15.34
CA LEU A 615 27.45 -2.83 15.08
C LEU A 615 27.23 -2.99 13.58
N ASP A 616 26.31 -3.88 13.21
CA ASP A 616 25.97 -4.17 11.82
C ASP A 616 25.03 -3.09 11.23
N VAL A 617 25.33 -1.81 11.45
CA VAL A 617 24.51 -0.67 11.01
C VAL A 617 25.40 0.46 10.50
N ASN A 618 24.86 1.24 9.58
CA ASN A 618 25.48 2.49 9.15
C ASN A 618 25.20 3.56 10.22
N THR A 619 26.26 4.04 10.89
CA THR A 619 26.17 5.12 11.87
C THR A 619 26.64 6.44 11.27
N GLU A 620 25.79 7.45 11.36
CA GLU A 620 26.10 8.83 10.99
C GLU A 620 26.05 9.71 12.24
N VAL A 621 27.05 10.57 12.40
CA VAL A 621 27.15 11.46 13.56
C VAL A 621 27.21 12.89 13.05
N SER A 622 26.23 13.70 13.44
CA SER A 622 26.16 15.12 13.15
C SER A 622 26.32 15.94 14.43
N THR A 623 27.27 16.87 14.39
CA THR A 623 27.50 17.85 15.46
C THR A 623 27.05 19.25 15.06
N SER A 624 26.50 19.40 13.86
CA SER A 624 25.93 20.63 13.37
C SER A 624 24.53 20.85 13.95
N MET A 625 24.16 22.11 14.12
CA MET A 625 22.82 22.45 14.59
C MET A 625 21.81 22.21 13.47
N MET A 626 20.83 21.35 13.73
CA MET A 626 19.80 20.93 12.78
C MET A 626 19.09 22.11 12.10
N ASP A 627 18.88 23.22 12.80
CA ASP A 627 18.25 24.43 12.24
C ASP A 627 19.09 25.11 11.15
N MET A 628 20.42 25.09 11.25
CA MET A 628 21.30 25.69 10.25
C MET A 628 21.45 24.79 9.02
N ASP A 629 21.54 23.48 9.23
CA ASP A 629 21.56 22.51 8.13
C ASP A 629 20.23 22.52 7.38
N ALA A 630 19.10 22.65 8.07
CA ALA A 630 17.79 22.80 7.45
C ALA A 630 17.65 24.12 6.66
N LEU A 631 18.29 25.20 7.11
CA LEU A 631 18.26 26.49 6.42
C LEU A 631 19.18 26.53 5.19
N MET A 632 20.32 25.82 5.21
CA MET A 632 21.40 26.03 4.23
C MET A 632 21.78 24.79 3.42
N GLY A 633 21.25 23.62 3.81
CA GLY A 633 21.69 22.32 3.33
C GLY A 633 23.03 21.92 3.96
N SER A 634 23.25 20.62 4.13
CA SER A 634 24.53 20.09 4.60
C SER A 634 25.42 19.71 3.42
N GLY A 635 26.69 20.15 3.46
CA GLY A 635 27.69 19.76 2.48
C GLY A 635 27.38 20.15 1.03
N ILE A 636 27.82 19.31 0.10
CA ILE A 636 27.65 19.51 -1.34
C ILE A 636 26.47 18.65 -1.82
N SER A 637 25.43 19.27 -2.36
CA SER A 637 24.31 18.56 -2.97
C SER A 637 24.29 18.78 -4.48
N ILE A 638 24.05 17.73 -5.26
CA ILE A 638 23.99 17.80 -6.73
C ILE A 638 22.63 17.28 -7.16
N MET A 639 21.75 18.21 -7.52
CA MET A 639 20.40 17.90 -7.97
C MET A 639 20.38 17.57 -9.46
N ILE A 640 19.94 16.36 -9.78
CA ILE A 640 19.79 15.87 -11.15
C ILE A 640 18.30 15.87 -11.49
N LYS A 641 17.87 16.75 -12.39
CA LYS A 641 16.46 16.91 -12.79
C LYS A 641 16.17 16.21 -14.10
N GLY A 642 15.01 15.58 -14.21
CA GLY A 642 14.60 14.83 -15.40
C GLY A 642 13.21 14.21 -15.32
N ARG A 643 12.79 13.51 -16.38
CA ARG A 643 11.47 12.86 -16.45
C ARG A 643 11.49 11.35 -16.21
N LYS A 644 12.46 10.63 -16.78
CA LYS A 644 12.57 9.17 -16.63
C LYS A 644 13.49 8.81 -15.47
N VAL A 645 12.98 7.98 -14.57
CA VAL A 645 13.69 7.51 -13.36
C VAL A 645 14.94 6.72 -13.72
N GLU A 646 14.87 5.81 -14.70
CA GLU A 646 16.02 5.00 -15.12
C GLU A 646 17.21 5.85 -15.59
N THR A 647 16.93 6.98 -16.25
CA THR A 647 17.97 7.91 -16.70
C THR A 647 18.51 8.76 -15.55
N LEU A 648 17.67 9.12 -14.57
CA LEU A 648 18.11 9.78 -13.34
C LEU A 648 19.03 8.88 -12.54
N GLN A 649 18.67 7.61 -12.34
CA GLN A 649 19.51 6.60 -11.67
C GLN A 649 20.87 6.46 -12.37
N LYS A 650 20.88 6.37 -13.71
CA LYS A 650 22.13 6.28 -14.46
C LYS A 650 23.00 7.54 -14.29
N LEU A 651 22.40 8.72 -14.42
CA LEU A 651 23.12 9.98 -14.24
C LEU A 651 23.63 10.16 -12.81
N ALA A 652 22.86 9.73 -11.81
CA ALA A 652 23.28 9.76 -10.42
C ALA A 652 24.52 8.89 -10.18
N LYS A 653 24.54 7.66 -10.72
CA LYS A 653 25.74 6.79 -10.70
C LYS A 653 26.93 7.39 -11.46
N ASP A 654 26.69 7.95 -12.64
CA ASP A 654 27.74 8.59 -13.45
C ASP A 654 28.32 9.84 -12.74
N VAL A 655 27.47 10.62 -12.05
CA VAL A 655 27.86 11.78 -11.25
C VAL A 655 28.65 11.35 -10.02
N ALA A 656 28.15 10.39 -9.25
CA ALA A 656 28.83 9.83 -8.09
C ALA A 656 30.23 9.32 -8.46
N ALA A 657 30.35 8.51 -9.52
CA ALA A 657 31.64 8.01 -10.00
C ALA A 657 32.59 9.12 -10.50
N ALA A 658 32.05 10.25 -10.99
CA ALA A 658 32.88 11.37 -11.45
C ALA A 658 33.48 12.19 -10.30
N ILE A 659 32.82 12.20 -9.14
CA ILE A 659 33.24 12.94 -7.95
C ILE A 659 33.94 12.03 -6.92
N GLU A 660 33.78 10.72 -7.04
CA GLU A 660 34.51 9.72 -6.27
C GLU A 660 36.04 9.91 -6.42
N GLY A 661 36.74 10.07 -5.30
CA GLY A 661 38.19 10.28 -5.26
C GLY A 661 38.66 11.75 -5.27
N ILE A 662 37.75 12.73 -5.19
CA ILE A 662 38.14 14.12 -4.90
C ILE A 662 38.68 14.21 -3.47
N PRO A 663 39.92 14.70 -3.25
CA PRO A 663 40.47 14.86 -1.91
C PRO A 663 39.63 15.86 -1.10
N GLY A 664 39.13 15.41 0.05
CA GLY A 664 38.32 16.24 0.96
C GLY A 664 36.84 15.84 1.04
N ILE A 665 36.35 14.94 0.17
CA ILE A 665 35.05 14.29 0.36
C ILE A 665 35.21 13.17 1.40
N GLU A 666 34.30 13.10 2.38
CA GLU A 666 34.28 12.08 3.43
C GLU A 666 33.31 10.94 3.09
N LYS A 667 32.03 11.27 2.89
CA LYS A 667 30.99 10.35 2.47
C LYS A 667 30.36 10.85 1.16
N LEU A 668 30.03 9.92 0.29
CA LEU A 668 29.35 10.17 -0.98
C LEU A 668 28.11 9.27 -1.02
N ASP A 669 26.94 9.89 -1.07
CA ASP A 669 25.65 9.23 -1.26
C ASP A 669 25.16 9.58 -2.67
N ASN A 670 24.82 8.54 -3.42
CA ASN A 670 24.44 8.63 -4.81
C ASN A 670 22.94 8.96 -5.01
N GLY A 671 22.18 9.09 -3.92
CA GLY A 671 20.75 9.37 -3.89
C GLY A 671 19.85 8.21 -4.29
N LEU A 672 20.42 7.01 -4.44
CA LEU A 672 19.73 5.79 -4.86
C LEU A 672 19.76 4.71 -3.78
N ASP A 673 20.25 5.01 -2.59
CA ASP A 673 20.44 4.02 -1.52
C ASP A 673 19.09 3.58 -0.92
N ASP A 674 18.02 4.33 -1.18
CA ASP A 674 16.66 4.06 -0.73
C ASP A 674 15.79 3.50 -1.87
N MET A 675 16.10 2.27 -2.29
CA MET A 675 15.33 1.53 -3.28
C MET A 675 14.43 0.51 -2.58
N THR A 676 13.14 0.54 -2.90
CA THR A 676 12.22 -0.48 -2.43
C THR A 676 12.20 -1.65 -3.41
N LYS A 677 12.39 -2.86 -2.90
CA LYS A 677 12.14 -4.09 -3.66
C LYS A 677 10.65 -4.17 -3.96
N THR A 678 10.31 -4.17 -5.25
CA THR A 678 8.94 -4.23 -5.75
C THR A 678 8.75 -5.49 -6.56
N MET A 679 7.62 -6.19 -6.33
CA MET A 679 7.22 -7.33 -7.14
C MET A 679 6.17 -6.90 -8.15
N LYS A 680 6.58 -6.76 -9.41
CA LYS A 680 5.70 -6.33 -10.49
C LYS A 680 5.01 -7.54 -11.14
N ILE A 681 3.68 -7.59 -10.98
CA ILE A 681 2.85 -8.64 -11.58
C ILE A 681 2.31 -8.14 -12.93
N ASN A 682 2.99 -8.50 -14.01
CA ASN A 682 2.60 -8.12 -15.37
C ASN A 682 1.59 -9.14 -15.93
N VAL A 683 0.30 -8.80 -15.89
CA VAL A 683 -0.78 -9.65 -16.46
C VAL A 683 -0.73 -9.63 -17.99
N ASN A 684 -0.56 -10.80 -18.60
CA ASN A 684 -0.63 -10.96 -20.04
C ASN A 684 -2.09 -10.87 -20.50
N LYS A 685 -2.47 -9.68 -21.02
CA LYS A 685 -3.83 -9.38 -21.47
C LYS A 685 -4.40 -10.39 -22.47
N LYS A 686 -3.57 -10.97 -23.33
CA LYS A 686 -4.03 -11.96 -24.33
C LYS A 686 -4.37 -13.28 -23.66
N LYS A 687 -3.46 -13.83 -22.85
CA LYS A 687 -3.70 -15.07 -22.11
C LYS A 687 -4.86 -14.92 -21.14
N ALA A 688 -4.94 -13.81 -20.40
CA ALA A 688 -6.06 -13.55 -19.50
C ALA A 688 -7.41 -13.50 -20.26
N ALA A 689 -7.44 -12.89 -21.45
CA ALA A 689 -8.63 -12.84 -22.29
C ALA A 689 -9.04 -14.21 -22.87
N ASP A 690 -8.09 -15.13 -23.10
CA ASP A 690 -8.40 -16.51 -23.50
C ASP A 690 -9.20 -17.23 -22.40
N TYR A 691 -8.96 -16.89 -21.14
CA TYR A 691 -9.73 -17.34 -19.96
C TYR A 691 -10.90 -16.41 -19.62
N GLY A 692 -11.20 -15.39 -20.43
CA GLY A 692 -12.28 -14.44 -20.16
C GLY A 692 -12.04 -13.49 -18.97
N LEU A 693 -10.81 -13.42 -18.45
CA LEU A 693 -10.42 -12.58 -17.32
C LEU A 693 -9.88 -11.23 -17.78
N THR A 694 -10.23 -10.17 -17.04
CA THR A 694 -9.66 -8.82 -17.21
C THR A 694 -8.56 -8.56 -16.19
N VAL A 695 -7.69 -7.60 -16.49
CA VAL A 695 -6.64 -7.17 -15.53
C VAL A 695 -7.24 -6.69 -14.21
N ALA A 696 -8.39 -6.03 -14.24
CA ALA A 696 -9.07 -5.55 -13.04
C ALA A 696 -9.61 -6.70 -12.17
N GLN A 697 -10.13 -7.76 -12.78
CA GLN A 697 -10.55 -8.95 -12.05
C GLN A 697 -9.37 -9.68 -11.42
N VAL A 698 -8.25 -9.82 -12.16
CA VAL A 698 -7.01 -10.40 -11.62
C VAL A 698 -6.49 -9.58 -10.44
N PHE A 699 -6.51 -8.25 -10.55
CA PHE A 699 -6.16 -7.35 -9.44
C PHE A 699 -7.08 -7.57 -8.23
N GLY A 700 -8.40 -7.63 -8.43
CA GLY A 700 -9.36 -7.88 -7.34
C GLY A 700 -9.11 -9.21 -6.63
N SER A 701 -8.78 -10.27 -7.36
CA SER A 701 -8.43 -11.57 -6.77
C SER A 701 -7.12 -11.53 -5.97
N ILE A 702 -6.09 -10.83 -6.48
CA ILE A 702 -4.82 -10.66 -5.74
C ILE A 702 -5.05 -9.82 -4.48
N SER A 703 -5.79 -8.72 -4.60
CA SER A 703 -6.10 -7.82 -3.49
C SER A 703 -6.94 -8.48 -2.40
N LYS A 704 -7.74 -9.49 -2.73
CA LYS A 704 -8.49 -10.30 -1.75
C LYS A 704 -7.60 -11.24 -0.96
N GLU A 705 -6.51 -11.72 -1.54
CA GLU A 705 -5.60 -12.65 -0.84
C GLU A 705 -4.60 -11.91 0.05
N LEU A 706 -4.38 -10.62 -0.20
CA LEU A 706 -3.52 -9.77 0.63
C LEU A 706 -4.31 -9.15 1.79
N ALA A 707 -3.64 -8.98 2.94
CA ALA A 707 -4.19 -8.21 4.05
C ALA A 707 -4.54 -6.78 3.59
N SER A 708 -5.70 -6.27 4.01
CA SER A 708 -6.12 -4.92 3.66
C SER A 708 -5.29 -3.90 4.43
N THR A 709 -4.53 -3.06 3.73
CA THR A 709 -3.86 -1.90 4.33
C THR A 709 -4.81 -0.72 4.57
N ARG A 710 -6.11 -0.88 4.29
CA ARG A 710 -7.12 0.14 4.46
C ARG A 710 -8.06 -0.25 5.60
N ALA A 711 -8.20 0.64 6.56
CA ALA A 711 -9.21 0.55 7.60
C ALA A 711 -10.60 0.41 6.97
N THR A 712 -11.35 -0.60 7.41
CA THR A 712 -12.73 -0.83 6.99
C THR A 712 -13.64 0.25 7.55
N THR A 713 -13.47 0.58 8.83
CA THR A 713 -14.20 1.64 9.54
C THR A 713 -13.35 2.16 10.70
N SER A 714 -13.85 3.12 11.48
CA SER A 714 -13.16 3.65 12.66
C SER A 714 -14.11 3.71 13.86
N ILE A 715 -13.62 3.41 15.05
CA ILE A 715 -14.31 3.62 16.33
C ILE A 715 -13.90 4.99 16.84
N GLU A 716 -14.83 5.94 16.87
CA GLU A 716 -14.59 7.28 17.42
C GLU A 716 -14.84 7.24 18.93
N THR A 717 -13.79 7.48 19.74
CA THR A 717 -13.94 7.57 21.21
C THR A 717 -13.72 9.00 21.69
N ASP A 718 -14.10 9.30 22.93
CA ASP A 718 -13.87 10.63 23.54
C ASP A 718 -12.39 11.06 23.55
N VAL A 719 -11.45 10.12 23.43
CA VAL A 719 -10.01 10.35 23.61
C VAL A 719 -9.21 10.07 22.33
N LYS A 720 -9.53 9.01 21.58
CA LYS A 720 -8.78 8.60 20.38
C LYS A 720 -9.64 7.77 19.44
N ASP A 721 -9.49 8.00 18.14
CA ASP A 721 -10.14 7.17 17.11
C ASP A 721 -9.29 5.92 16.84
N PHE A 722 -9.95 4.77 16.71
CA PHE A 722 -9.31 3.49 16.40
C PHE A 722 -9.72 3.02 15.01
N ASP A 723 -8.74 2.82 14.13
CA ASP A 723 -8.98 2.19 12.82
C ASP A 723 -9.27 0.70 13.01
N VAL A 724 -10.33 0.21 12.34
CA VAL A 724 -10.77 -1.18 12.38
C VAL A 724 -10.36 -1.86 11.09
N PHE A 725 -9.49 -2.86 11.21
CA PHE A 725 -9.04 -3.71 10.10
C PHE A 725 -9.76 -5.06 10.16
N VAL A 726 -10.14 -5.57 8.99
CA VAL A 726 -10.77 -6.89 8.85
C VAL A 726 -9.89 -7.73 7.95
N GLU A 727 -9.35 -8.79 8.51
CA GLU A 727 -8.50 -9.73 7.81
C GLU A 727 -8.79 -11.16 8.28
N THR A 728 -8.33 -12.13 7.50
CA THR A 728 -8.35 -13.55 7.85
C THR A 728 -6.94 -13.99 8.26
N ASP A 729 -6.84 -15.01 9.12
CA ASP A 729 -5.55 -15.59 9.52
C ASP A 729 -4.65 -15.95 8.33
N LYS A 730 -5.25 -16.32 7.19
CA LYS A 730 -4.51 -16.65 5.96
C LYS A 730 -3.89 -15.43 5.29
N GLN A 731 -4.59 -14.29 5.27
CA GLN A 731 -4.13 -13.06 4.61
C GLN A 731 -2.88 -12.47 5.29
N ALA A 732 -2.75 -12.65 6.60
CA ALA A 732 -1.64 -12.14 7.40
C ALA A 732 -0.29 -12.84 7.08
N GLU A 733 -0.31 -14.07 6.56
CA GLU A 733 0.90 -14.86 6.28
C GLU A 733 1.23 -15.01 4.78
N VAL A 734 0.48 -14.34 3.89
CA VAL A 734 0.63 -14.55 2.43
C VAL A 734 1.99 -14.10 1.94
N THR A 735 2.77 -15.06 1.43
CA THR A 735 4.06 -14.77 0.79
C THR A 735 3.90 -14.54 -0.72
N ILE A 736 4.92 -13.93 -1.34
CA ILE A 736 4.98 -13.80 -2.81
C ILE A 736 4.89 -15.17 -3.50
N ASP A 737 5.47 -16.21 -2.91
CA ASP A 737 5.41 -17.56 -3.47
C ASP A 737 4.02 -18.20 -3.39
N ASP A 738 3.19 -17.75 -2.45
CA ASP A 738 1.79 -18.15 -2.37
C ASP A 738 0.96 -17.42 -3.44
N LEU A 739 1.23 -16.13 -3.70
CA LEU A 739 0.64 -15.41 -4.83
C LEU A 739 0.96 -16.07 -6.18
N LYS A 740 2.17 -16.63 -6.38
CA LYS A 740 2.52 -17.36 -7.62
C LYS A 740 1.66 -18.62 -7.83
N LYS A 741 1.21 -19.23 -6.74
CA LYS A 741 0.34 -20.42 -6.72
C LYS A 741 -1.14 -20.06 -6.68
N LEU A 742 -1.48 -18.78 -6.55
CA LEU A 742 -2.86 -18.30 -6.52
C LEU A 742 -3.63 -18.82 -7.73
N LYS A 743 -4.79 -19.38 -7.47
CA LYS A 743 -5.69 -19.89 -8.49
C LYS A 743 -6.81 -18.90 -8.72
N LEU A 744 -7.05 -18.59 -9.98
CA LEU A 744 -8.09 -17.69 -10.42
C LEU A 744 -9.22 -18.48 -11.05
N GLU A 745 -10.42 -18.28 -10.56
CA GLU A 745 -11.61 -18.86 -11.15
C GLU A 745 -11.98 -18.15 -12.44
N TYR A 746 -12.35 -18.91 -13.46
CA TYR A 746 -12.89 -18.40 -14.71
C TYR A 746 -14.00 -19.32 -15.21
N VAL A 747 -14.92 -18.74 -15.99
CA VAL A 747 -15.97 -19.52 -16.66
C VAL A 747 -15.45 -19.92 -18.03
N ASP A 748 -15.28 -21.21 -18.24
CA ASP A 748 -14.86 -21.76 -19.52
C ASP A 748 -15.99 -21.58 -20.55
N ARG A 749 -15.65 -21.03 -21.72
CA ARG A 749 -16.60 -20.69 -22.77
C ARG A 749 -17.15 -21.91 -23.52
N GLU A 750 -16.47 -23.06 -23.45
CA GLU A 750 -16.89 -24.26 -24.17
C GLU A 750 -17.94 -25.07 -23.41
N ASP A 751 -17.79 -25.21 -22.10
CA ASP A 751 -18.68 -26.01 -21.25
C ASP A 751 -19.47 -25.19 -20.22
N ASN A 752 -19.25 -23.87 -20.15
CA ASN A 752 -19.93 -22.94 -19.24
C ASN A 752 -19.75 -23.32 -17.76
N LYS A 753 -18.66 -24.03 -17.44
CA LYS A 753 -18.31 -24.44 -16.07
C LYS A 753 -17.21 -23.55 -15.51
N THR A 754 -17.27 -23.31 -14.20
CA THR A 754 -16.19 -22.66 -13.46
C THR A 754 -14.98 -23.59 -13.40
N LYS A 755 -13.82 -23.09 -13.81
CA LYS A 755 -12.52 -23.77 -13.74
C LYS A 755 -11.50 -22.84 -13.12
N GLU A 756 -10.39 -23.40 -12.66
CA GLU A 756 -9.30 -22.65 -12.07
C GLU A 756 -8.12 -22.54 -13.04
N VAL A 757 -7.42 -21.40 -13.03
CA VAL A 757 -6.14 -21.21 -13.71
C VAL A 757 -5.13 -20.58 -12.74
N ASN A 758 -3.90 -21.11 -12.70
CA ASN A 758 -2.86 -20.52 -11.86
C ASN A 758 -2.47 -19.12 -12.38
N LEU A 759 -2.31 -18.14 -11.48
CA LEU A 759 -1.90 -16.78 -11.81
C LEU A 759 -0.60 -16.75 -12.63
N SER A 760 0.36 -17.63 -12.32
CA SER A 760 1.61 -17.82 -13.08
C SER A 760 1.44 -18.25 -14.54
N THR A 761 0.27 -18.74 -14.94
CA THR A 761 -0.01 -19.08 -16.35
C THR A 761 -0.34 -17.82 -17.17
N ILE A 762 -1.00 -16.84 -16.53
CA ILE A 762 -1.55 -15.64 -17.17
C ILE A 762 -0.78 -14.35 -16.82
N ALA A 763 0.09 -14.36 -15.82
CA ALA A 763 0.91 -13.23 -15.40
C ALA A 763 2.39 -13.62 -15.26
N THR A 764 3.29 -12.65 -15.47
CA THR A 764 4.71 -12.77 -15.16
C THR A 764 5.05 -11.98 -13.91
N PHE A 765 5.95 -12.52 -13.11
CA PHE A 765 6.44 -11.91 -11.88
C PHE A 765 7.85 -11.39 -12.15
N GLU A 766 8.03 -10.08 -12.05
CA GLU A 766 9.31 -9.42 -12.25
C GLU A 766 9.66 -8.71 -10.95
N GLU A 767 10.78 -9.11 -10.36
CA GLU A 767 11.38 -8.37 -9.25
C GLU A 767 12.08 -7.14 -9.83
N SER A 768 11.74 -5.97 -9.30
CA SER A 768 12.32 -4.69 -9.69
C SER A 768 12.63 -3.85 -8.45
N GLU A 769 13.66 -3.03 -8.55
CA GLU A 769 13.95 -1.99 -7.57
C GLU A 769 13.40 -0.67 -8.11
N GLU A 770 12.48 -0.07 -7.37
CA GLU A 770 11.97 1.27 -7.65
C GLU A 770 12.39 2.22 -6.52
N LEU A 771 12.53 3.51 -6.83
CA LEU A 771 12.80 4.51 -5.78
C LEU A 771 11.68 4.46 -4.74
N SER A 772 12.04 4.37 -3.46
CA SER A 772 11.10 4.44 -2.33
C SER A 772 10.23 5.71 -2.41
N GLN A 773 10.83 6.82 -2.84
CA GLN A 773 10.21 8.12 -2.94
C GLN A 773 10.49 8.78 -4.30
N VAL A 774 9.47 9.45 -4.85
CA VAL A 774 9.62 10.28 -6.06
C VAL A 774 9.62 11.75 -5.68
N LEU A 775 10.82 12.30 -5.52
CA LEU A 775 11.03 13.72 -5.26
C LEU A 775 10.73 14.57 -6.50
N ARG A 776 10.05 15.70 -6.31
CA ARG A 776 9.66 16.61 -7.39
C ARG A 776 9.88 18.07 -7.01
N THR A 777 10.48 18.83 -7.92
CA THR A 777 10.55 20.29 -7.84
C THR A 777 10.13 20.89 -9.16
N ASN A 778 9.27 21.92 -9.13
CA ASN A 778 8.71 22.54 -10.34
C ASN A 778 8.14 21.53 -11.36
N GLN A 779 7.45 20.49 -10.86
CA GLN A 779 6.89 19.36 -11.63
C GLN A 779 7.90 18.46 -12.37
N ASN A 780 9.21 18.67 -12.19
CA ASN A 780 10.23 17.73 -12.64
C ASN A 780 10.64 16.79 -11.51
N ARG A 781 10.92 15.53 -11.84
CA ARG A 781 11.49 14.59 -10.88
C ARG A 781 12.97 14.91 -10.71
N TYR A 782 13.50 14.67 -9.51
CA TYR A 782 14.93 14.81 -9.29
C TYR A 782 15.47 13.73 -8.36
N VAL A 783 16.78 13.52 -8.43
CA VAL A 783 17.58 12.73 -7.49
C VAL A 783 18.72 13.64 -7.02
N ASN A 784 19.03 13.60 -5.73
CA ASN A 784 20.15 14.35 -5.15
C ASN A 784 21.32 13.41 -4.92
N VAL A 785 22.47 13.70 -5.50
CA VAL A 785 23.74 13.09 -5.12
C VAL A 785 24.38 14.01 -4.08
N THR A 786 24.58 13.54 -2.85
CA THR A 786 25.11 14.34 -1.75
C THR A 786 26.53 13.90 -1.39
N ALA A 787 27.38 14.86 -1.04
CA ALA A 787 28.75 14.60 -0.63
C ALA A 787 29.08 15.44 0.61
N SER A 788 29.42 14.76 1.71
CA SER A 788 29.88 15.42 2.92
C SER A 788 31.36 15.78 2.79
N VAL A 789 31.72 16.95 3.30
CA VAL A 789 33.10 17.44 3.28
C VAL A 789 33.77 17.05 4.59
N LYS A 790 34.94 16.41 4.48
CA LYS A 790 35.72 15.98 5.63
C LYS A 790 36.09 17.17 6.52
N SER A 791 35.84 17.04 7.82
CA SER A 791 36.12 18.09 8.81
C SER A 791 37.54 18.66 8.67
N GLY A 792 37.63 20.00 8.68
CA GLY A 792 38.87 20.76 8.44
C GLY A 792 39.21 21.04 6.97
N ASN A 793 38.46 20.51 6.00
CA ASN A 793 38.55 20.96 4.61
C ASN A 793 37.53 22.07 4.34
N ASN A 794 37.91 23.02 3.47
CA ASN A 794 37.03 24.11 3.10
C ASN A 794 36.04 23.67 2.03
N ILE A 795 34.74 23.77 2.33
CA ILE A 795 33.66 23.36 1.43
C ILE A 795 33.73 24.05 0.06
N GLY A 796 33.99 25.36 0.01
CA GLY A 796 34.11 26.08 -1.27
C GLY A 796 35.26 25.58 -2.14
N LEU A 797 36.38 25.14 -1.56
CA LEU A 797 37.49 24.56 -2.33
C LEU A 797 37.17 23.18 -2.88
N VAL A 798 36.43 22.36 -2.13
CA VAL A 798 35.97 21.04 -2.59
C VAL A 798 34.88 21.21 -3.64
N GLY A 799 33.92 22.11 -3.41
CA GLY A 799 32.84 22.45 -4.33
C GLY A 799 33.34 22.90 -5.71
N ASN A 800 34.34 23.78 -5.75
CA ASN A 800 34.98 24.19 -7.00
C ASN A 800 35.61 23.00 -7.78
N GLN A 801 36.16 22.00 -7.08
CA GLN A 801 36.69 20.79 -7.71
C GLN A 801 35.57 19.89 -8.24
N VAL A 802 34.48 19.76 -7.48
CA VAL A 802 33.26 19.06 -7.88
C VAL A 802 32.69 19.69 -9.15
N GLU A 803 32.47 21.01 -9.17
CA GLU A 803 31.92 21.72 -10.33
C GLU A 803 32.79 21.53 -11.59
N ALA A 804 34.12 21.55 -11.43
CA ALA A 804 35.05 21.30 -12.53
C ALA A 804 34.95 19.87 -13.10
N LYS A 805 34.64 18.87 -12.26
CA LYS A 805 34.41 17.48 -12.68
C LYS A 805 33.05 17.30 -13.34
N LEU A 806 32.01 17.90 -12.79
CA LEU A 806 30.63 17.83 -13.31
C LEU A 806 30.52 18.38 -14.73
N LYS A 807 31.31 19.39 -15.10
CA LYS A 807 31.37 19.92 -16.48
C LYS A 807 31.75 18.88 -17.54
N ASN A 808 32.36 17.76 -17.15
CA ASN A 808 32.75 16.69 -18.08
C ASN A 808 31.71 15.56 -18.17
N VAL A 809 30.65 15.58 -17.36
CA VAL A 809 29.59 14.57 -17.39
C VAL A 809 28.65 14.87 -18.56
N ALA A 810 28.36 13.85 -19.38
CA ALA A 810 27.48 14.00 -20.53
C ALA A 810 26.01 14.01 -20.10
N VAL A 811 25.32 15.14 -20.26
CA VAL A 811 23.91 15.30 -19.89
C VAL A 811 23.00 15.16 -21.12
N PRO A 812 22.06 14.20 -21.15
CA PRO A 812 21.08 14.05 -22.23
C PRO A 812 20.12 15.24 -22.34
N GLU A 813 19.52 15.45 -23.51
CA GLU A 813 18.50 16.48 -23.70
C GLU A 813 17.29 16.28 -22.75
N GLY A 814 16.85 17.37 -22.12
CA GLY A 814 15.75 17.35 -21.15
C GLY A 814 16.15 16.98 -19.72
N TYR A 815 17.45 16.84 -19.45
CA TYR A 815 18.03 16.65 -18.12
C TYR A 815 18.91 17.85 -17.76
N SER A 816 19.05 18.13 -16.47
CA SER A 816 19.97 19.15 -15.96
C SER A 816 20.61 18.68 -14.67
N ILE A 817 21.88 19.00 -14.49
CA ILE A 817 22.63 18.78 -13.26
C ILE A 817 22.92 20.16 -12.68
N THR A 818 22.44 20.42 -11.47
CA THR A 818 22.67 21.67 -10.75
C THR A 818 23.27 21.36 -9.39
N MET A 819 24.35 22.05 -9.03
CA MET A 819 24.91 21.99 -7.69
C MET A 819 24.07 22.90 -6.80
N GLU A 820 23.56 22.35 -5.70
CA GLU A 820 22.71 22.99 -4.70
C GLU A 820 23.34 22.76 -3.30
N GLY A 821 22.68 23.21 -2.23
CA GLY A 821 23.14 23.05 -0.84
C GLY A 821 24.02 24.22 -0.37
N GLU A 822 24.95 23.93 0.54
CA GLU A 822 25.72 24.98 1.22
C GLU A 822 26.60 25.76 0.23
N ASP A 823 27.20 25.09 -0.75
CA ASP A 823 28.07 25.73 -1.76
C ASP A 823 27.32 26.72 -2.66
N GLU A 824 26.08 26.40 -3.07
CA GLU A 824 25.23 27.35 -3.83
C GLU A 824 24.97 28.59 -2.99
N THR A 825 24.59 28.40 -1.72
CA THR A 825 24.31 29.47 -0.77
C THR A 825 25.54 30.36 -0.54
N ILE A 826 26.73 29.77 -0.41
CA ILE A 826 28.01 30.50 -0.31
C ILE A 826 28.25 31.33 -1.57
N ASN A 827 28.13 30.73 -2.75
CA ASN A 827 28.41 31.40 -4.01
C ASN A 827 27.44 32.55 -4.28
N GLU A 828 26.15 32.36 -3.97
CA GLU A 828 25.16 33.43 -4.05
C GLU A 828 25.50 34.56 -3.08
N ALA A 829 25.75 34.25 -1.80
CA ALA A 829 26.12 35.25 -0.80
C ALA A 829 27.38 36.02 -1.20
N MET A 830 28.42 35.33 -1.68
CA MET A 830 29.67 35.96 -2.14
C MET A 830 29.46 36.88 -3.33
N ARG A 831 28.60 36.49 -4.28
CA ARG A 831 28.22 37.34 -5.42
C ARG A 831 27.51 38.61 -4.93
N GLN A 832 26.58 38.46 -3.98
CA GLN A 832 25.88 39.60 -3.39
C GLN A 832 26.85 40.52 -2.62
N VAL A 833 27.77 39.98 -1.82
CA VAL A 833 28.81 40.74 -1.09
C VAL A 833 29.71 41.52 -2.05
N LEU A 834 30.12 40.92 -3.17
CA LEU A 834 30.94 41.61 -4.17
C LEU A 834 30.19 42.78 -4.82
N LEU A 835 28.91 42.59 -5.17
CA LEU A 835 28.05 43.66 -5.69
C LEU A 835 27.82 44.76 -4.65
N MET A 836 27.60 44.41 -3.39
CA MET A 836 27.46 45.34 -2.27
C MET A 836 28.73 46.18 -2.09
N MET A 837 29.90 45.54 -2.07
CA MET A 837 31.18 46.24 -1.95
C MET A 837 31.40 47.21 -3.11
N ALA A 838 31.07 46.81 -4.34
CA ALA A 838 31.16 47.69 -5.50
C ALA A 838 30.25 48.94 -5.35
N LEU A 839 29.01 48.75 -4.88
CA LEU A 839 28.09 49.85 -4.62
C LEU A 839 28.56 50.74 -3.45
N ALA A 840 29.05 50.14 -2.37
CA ALA A 840 29.59 50.85 -1.21
C ALA A 840 30.74 51.78 -1.61
N VAL A 841 31.66 51.32 -2.47
CA VAL A 841 32.76 52.16 -2.99
C VAL A 841 32.23 53.38 -3.73
N VAL A 842 31.18 53.22 -4.55
CA VAL A 842 30.54 54.34 -5.27
C VAL A 842 29.90 55.32 -4.27
N LEU A 843 29.16 54.82 -3.27
CA LEU A 843 28.51 55.67 -2.26
C LEU A 843 29.52 56.44 -1.41
N ILE A 844 30.59 55.78 -0.95
CA ILE A 844 31.67 56.41 -0.20
C ILE A 844 32.34 57.49 -1.05
N TYR A 845 32.61 57.19 -2.32
CA TYR A 845 33.18 58.18 -3.24
C TYR A 845 32.29 59.43 -3.35
N LEU A 846 30.97 59.26 -3.49
CA LEU A 846 30.03 60.38 -3.55
C LEU A 846 30.04 61.24 -2.27
N ILE A 847 30.09 60.61 -1.09
CA ILE A 847 30.15 61.33 0.19
C ILE A 847 31.46 62.10 0.32
N MET A 848 32.58 61.48 -0.05
CA MET A 848 33.89 62.11 -0.03
C MET A 848 33.95 63.30 -1.00
N VAL A 849 33.41 63.16 -2.21
CA VAL A 849 33.32 64.27 -3.18
C VAL A 849 32.44 65.40 -2.63
N ALA A 850 31.31 65.08 -1.98
CA ALA A 850 30.44 66.08 -1.38
C ALA A 850 31.13 66.85 -0.23
N GLN A 851 31.90 66.14 0.61
CA GLN A 851 32.60 66.72 1.76
C GLN A 851 33.81 67.56 1.35
N PHE A 852 34.63 67.08 0.42
CA PHE A 852 35.88 67.73 0.02
C PHE A 852 35.75 68.64 -1.21
N GLN A 853 34.58 68.64 -1.87
CA GLN A 853 34.29 69.42 -3.08
C GLN A 853 35.36 69.25 -4.19
N SER A 854 35.99 68.09 -4.26
CA SER A 854 37.11 67.80 -5.15
C SER A 854 37.08 66.36 -5.61
N LEU A 855 37.25 66.13 -6.92
CA LEU A 855 37.34 64.80 -7.54
C LEU A 855 38.69 64.10 -7.29
N LYS A 856 39.71 64.86 -6.87
CA LYS A 856 41.09 64.37 -6.63
C LYS A 856 41.43 64.23 -5.14
N SER A 857 40.48 64.56 -4.25
CA SER A 857 40.68 64.51 -2.80
C SER A 857 40.51 63.10 -2.26
#